data_AF-A0A940C3G7-F1
#
_entry.id   AF-A0A940C3G7-F1
#
_cell.length_a   1.000
_cell.length_b   1.000
_cell.length_c   1.000
_cell.angle_alpha   90.00
_cell.angle_beta   90.00
_cell.angle_gamma   90.00
#
_symmetry.space_group_name_H-M   'P 1'
#
loop_
_entity.id
_entity.type
_entity.pdbx_description
1 polymer ?
#
loop_
_entity_poly.entity_id
_entity_poly.type
_entity_poly.pdbx_seq_one_letter_code
_entity_poly.pdbx_strand_id
1 'polypeptide(L)'
;MDVIKKFEPLFGDWYIESFIGAGSFGRVYKAYREEFGEKYYSAIKYFSIPASEEEVNSLREDGMDEKSISTYYSQLVRDITEETRLMSQLRGYSNIVSFEASRIQPKPSGIGYDVFIRMELLESLSARVMRAPLTRAKVITLGMDICTALDVCAKKNIIHRDIKPDNIFENEYGNFKLGDFGIARQLEKTTTFMSKKGTYNYMAPEVYKDEKYGANCDIYSLGIVMYRLMNRSRLPFLPPAPQPITPQDKETSLSRRMRGEQMPAPCDADPALARIILKACAYDPRARYQTAKEMYDDLFALQYGVGAKPATGSPTPARPGGTAPYNRGGYGAPAGSHTGYSAMPVNTGNNGSAVNNGYVPSAGSSGAYTGYRGMGNPNPVSSAQQGGNTAGTKPRRSKKGIVIAAAVALGILLTTLVLMLAAPQLFGHGDGENTGSGKNSSVFASQSFEAAFREKYGVEGKVTEEDLLDYRKLDLSGMGLTNIYDLAKFKNLTELRLGYRDSGDGGYDSNNFTDISALSALTKLQYLDLDGNMLSDLSPLSGLTDLEYLSLGGTGISDLSALRDMTEMQTLNLSDNAISDLTPLESMRKLTTLKIGNNSVSNISVIRNMTKLQAFYANNNSITSVRVLGALDQLSELWLVSNPLSAEQIAELQSALPYCNIHFW
;
A
#
# COMPACT_ATOMS: atom_id res chain seq x y z
N MET A 1 21.12 -28.94 -15.21
CA MET A 1 19.67 -28.66 -15.09
C MET A 1 19.43 -28.01 -13.74
N ASP A 2 18.51 -27.05 -13.65
CA ASP A 2 18.06 -26.54 -12.36
C ASP A 2 17.31 -27.62 -11.59
N VAL A 3 17.69 -27.82 -10.33
CA VAL A 3 17.18 -28.92 -9.47
C VAL A 3 15.66 -28.86 -9.31
N ILE A 4 15.06 -27.66 -9.39
CA ILE A 4 13.62 -27.47 -9.28
C ILE A 4 12.83 -28.10 -10.46
N LYS A 5 13.40 -28.19 -11.66
CA LYS A 5 12.67 -28.66 -12.86
C LYS A 5 12.26 -30.13 -12.79
N LYS A 6 12.92 -30.94 -11.95
CA LYS A 6 12.54 -32.34 -11.72
C LYS A 6 11.18 -32.51 -11.00
N PHE A 7 10.61 -31.42 -10.49
CA PHE A 7 9.32 -31.39 -9.79
C PHE A 7 8.19 -30.79 -10.63
N GLU A 8 8.43 -30.46 -11.90
CA GLU A 8 7.39 -29.98 -12.82
C GLU A 8 6.42 -31.13 -13.20
N PRO A 9 5.10 -30.89 -13.29
CA PRO A 9 4.43 -29.62 -12.99
C PRO A 9 4.34 -29.35 -11.48
N LEU A 10 4.73 -28.13 -11.10
CA LEU A 10 4.59 -27.62 -9.74
C LEU A 10 3.13 -27.21 -9.52
N PHE A 11 2.60 -27.46 -8.31
CA PHE A 11 1.21 -27.15 -7.94
C PHE A 11 0.09 -27.71 -8.87
N GLY A 12 0.43 -28.61 -9.80
CA GLY A 12 -0.48 -29.25 -10.75
C GLY A 12 -0.29 -28.77 -12.19
N ASP A 13 -0.09 -27.47 -12.38
CA ASP A 13 -0.14 -26.77 -13.69
C ASP A 13 1.00 -25.76 -13.94
N TRP A 14 1.94 -25.57 -13.01
CA TRP A 14 3.01 -24.57 -13.11
C TRP A 14 4.36 -25.14 -13.58
N TYR A 15 5.06 -24.36 -14.42
CA TYR A 15 6.35 -24.67 -15.01
C TYR A 15 7.35 -23.53 -14.79
N ILE A 16 8.65 -23.84 -14.67
CA ILE A 16 9.69 -22.82 -14.44
C ILE A 16 10.16 -22.20 -15.75
N GLU A 17 9.97 -20.89 -15.88
CA GLU A 17 10.46 -20.11 -17.02
C GLU A 17 11.93 -19.72 -16.84
N SER A 18 12.28 -19.10 -15.70
CA SER A 18 13.64 -18.59 -15.45
C SER A 18 13.99 -18.53 -13.96
N PHE A 19 15.28 -18.45 -13.67
CA PHE A 19 15.79 -18.16 -12.32
C PHE A 19 15.77 -16.64 -12.06
N ILE A 20 15.31 -16.22 -10.88
CA ILE A 20 15.27 -14.81 -10.46
C ILE A 20 16.47 -14.49 -9.56
N GLY A 21 16.71 -15.32 -8.54
CA GLY A 21 17.78 -15.07 -7.58
C GLY A 21 17.89 -16.15 -6.50
N ALA A 22 19.00 -16.12 -5.75
CA ALA A 22 19.23 -16.99 -4.60
C ALA A 22 19.43 -16.14 -3.34
N GLY A 23 18.65 -16.43 -2.30
CA GLY A 23 18.92 -15.99 -0.94
C GLY A 23 19.79 -17.00 -0.20
N SER A 24 20.07 -16.72 1.06
CA SER A 24 20.81 -17.62 1.97
C SER A 24 20.11 -18.97 2.19
N PHE A 25 18.77 -19.01 2.12
CA PHE A 25 17.97 -20.19 2.47
C PHE A 25 17.19 -20.80 1.30
N GLY A 26 17.40 -20.35 0.06
CA GLY A 26 16.62 -20.85 -1.08
C GLY A 26 16.81 -20.09 -2.38
N ARG A 27 16.21 -20.63 -3.44
CA ARG A 27 16.24 -20.08 -4.80
C ARG A 27 14.84 -19.68 -5.24
N VAL A 28 14.72 -18.49 -5.83
CA VAL A 28 13.47 -17.96 -6.36
C VAL A 28 13.50 -18.03 -7.88
N TYR A 29 12.41 -18.50 -8.46
CA TYR A 29 12.24 -18.72 -9.89
C TYR A 29 10.96 -18.06 -10.39
N LYS A 30 10.97 -17.55 -11.62
CA LYS A 30 9.79 -17.14 -12.35
C LYS A 30 9.10 -18.39 -12.89
N ALA A 31 7.85 -18.59 -12.52
CA ALA A 31 7.02 -19.70 -12.97
C ALA A 31 5.83 -19.18 -13.76
N TYR A 32 5.29 -20.02 -14.64
CA TYR A 32 4.07 -19.74 -15.38
C TYR A 32 3.14 -20.96 -15.42
N ARG A 33 1.85 -20.69 -15.58
CA ARG A 33 0.86 -21.64 -16.10
C ARG A 33 0.24 -21.04 -17.37
N GLU A 34 -0.37 -21.88 -18.19
CA GLU A 34 -0.99 -21.46 -19.45
C GLU A 34 -2.45 -21.92 -19.52
N GLU A 35 -3.37 -20.96 -19.61
CA GLU A 35 -4.81 -21.20 -19.72
C GLU A 35 -5.33 -20.48 -20.97
N PHE A 36 -6.05 -21.17 -21.85
CA PHE A 36 -6.57 -20.64 -23.14
C PHE A 36 -5.53 -19.96 -24.06
N GLY A 37 -4.23 -20.25 -23.88
CA GLY A 37 -3.12 -19.64 -24.63
C GLY A 37 -2.56 -18.36 -24.00
N GLU A 38 -3.08 -17.93 -22.84
CA GLU A 38 -2.53 -16.84 -22.04
C GLU A 38 -1.65 -17.38 -20.90
N LYS A 39 -0.55 -16.67 -20.62
CA LYS A 39 0.39 -17.05 -19.55
C LYS A 39 0.19 -16.22 -18.30
N TYR A 40 -0.08 -16.92 -17.20
CA TYR A 40 -0.19 -16.35 -15.86
C TYR A 40 1.11 -16.60 -15.11
N TYR A 41 1.66 -15.56 -14.48
CA TYR A 41 3.00 -15.58 -13.88
C TYR A 41 2.98 -15.51 -12.36
N SER A 42 3.94 -16.20 -11.73
CA SER A 42 4.11 -16.27 -10.27
C SER A 42 5.58 -16.49 -9.93
N ALA A 43 5.98 -16.16 -8.70
CA ALA A 43 7.30 -16.47 -8.16
C ALA A 43 7.24 -17.74 -7.32
N ILE A 44 8.15 -18.68 -7.55
CA ILE A 44 8.29 -19.90 -6.73
C ILE A 44 9.65 -19.87 -6.02
N LYS A 45 9.62 -19.77 -4.68
CA LYS A 45 10.77 -19.96 -3.79
C LYS A 45 10.87 -21.45 -3.45
N TYR A 46 12.00 -22.06 -3.79
CA TYR A 46 12.31 -23.46 -3.51
C TYR A 46 13.54 -23.57 -2.61
N PHE A 47 13.45 -24.47 -1.63
CA PHE A 47 14.56 -24.85 -0.77
C PHE A 47 14.40 -26.27 -0.26
N SER A 48 15.52 -26.81 0.23
CA SER A 48 15.67 -28.18 0.70
C SER A 48 16.07 -28.12 2.16
N ILE A 49 15.46 -28.97 2.99
CA ILE A 49 15.81 -29.17 4.40
C ILE A 49 16.23 -30.62 4.57
N PRO A 50 17.42 -30.94 5.12
CA PRO A 50 18.58 -30.04 5.22
C PRO A 50 19.00 -29.46 3.87
N ALA A 51 19.78 -28.38 3.90
CA ALA A 51 20.28 -27.72 2.70
C ALA A 51 21.32 -28.58 1.97
N SER A 52 22.07 -29.41 2.70
CA SER A 52 23.06 -30.35 2.15
C SER A 52 23.27 -31.59 3.02
N GLU A 53 23.99 -32.60 2.52
CA GLU A 53 24.30 -33.83 3.27
C GLU A 53 25.30 -33.59 4.42
N GLU A 54 26.12 -32.54 4.32
CA GLU A 54 27.05 -32.13 5.39
C GLU A 54 26.30 -31.74 6.69
N GLU A 55 25.11 -31.15 6.58
CA GLU A 55 24.26 -30.86 7.76
C GLU A 55 23.76 -32.15 8.42
N VAL A 56 23.42 -33.18 7.63
CA VAL A 56 23.04 -34.52 8.16
C VAL A 56 24.24 -35.15 8.87
N ASN A 57 25.41 -35.08 8.24
CA ASN A 57 26.63 -35.71 8.78
C ASN A 57 27.10 -35.02 10.07
N SER A 58 26.97 -33.70 10.19
CA SER A 58 27.23 -32.99 11.46
C SER A 58 26.34 -33.51 12.60
N LEU A 59 25.05 -33.73 12.35
CA LEU A 59 24.14 -34.28 13.39
C LEU A 59 24.43 -35.75 13.71
N ARG A 60 24.95 -36.53 12.75
CA ARG A 60 25.48 -37.88 12.98
C ARG A 60 26.75 -37.86 13.84
N GLU A 61 27.64 -36.90 13.62
CA GLU A 61 28.85 -36.67 14.44
C GLU A 61 28.50 -36.24 15.88
N ASP A 62 27.44 -35.45 16.06
CA ASP A 62 26.83 -35.13 17.36
C ASP A 62 26.11 -36.32 18.03
N GLY A 63 26.13 -37.52 17.41
CA GLY A 63 25.62 -38.77 17.97
C GLY A 63 24.12 -39.02 17.75
N MET A 64 23.45 -38.26 16.88
CA MET A 64 22.04 -38.50 16.57
C MET A 64 21.85 -39.68 15.62
N ASP A 65 20.90 -40.58 15.93
CA ASP A 65 20.47 -41.63 15.01
C ASP A 65 19.55 -41.08 13.89
N GLU A 66 19.36 -41.85 12.82
CA GLU A 66 18.58 -41.38 11.66
C GLU A 66 17.12 -41.05 12.00
N LYS A 67 16.56 -41.72 13.01
CA LYS A 67 15.20 -41.46 13.50
C LYS A 67 15.13 -40.11 14.22
N SER A 68 16.14 -39.79 15.02
CA SER A 68 16.29 -38.52 15.74
C SER A 68 16.51 -37.36 14.76
N ILE A 69 17.37 -37.55 13.75
CA ILE A 69 17.61 -36.58 12.67
C ILE A 69 16.33 -36.35 11.85
N SER A 70 15.61 -37.41 11.48
CA SER A 70 14.33 -37.27 10.76
C SER A 70 13.26 -36.57 11.62
N THR A 71 13.22 -36.85 12.92
CA THR A 71 12.33 -36.15 13.88
C THR A 71 12.67 -34.67 13.99
N TYR A 72 13.96 -34.33 14.09
CA TYR A 72 14.46 -32.95 14.13
C TYR A 72 14.02 -32.14 12.91
N TYR A 73 14.28 -32.63 11.70
CA TYR A 73 13.86 -31.92 10.48
C TYR A 73 12.33 -31.90 10.29
N SER A 74 11.60 -32.89 10.83
CA SER A 74 10.13 -32.90 10.82
C SER A 74 9.54 -31.82 11.72
N GLN A 75 10.14 -31.56 12.89
CA GLN A 75 9.73 -30.44 13.74
C GLN A 75 10.04 -29.09 13.06
N LEU A 76 11.23 -28.95 12.47
CA LEU A 76 11.63 -27.74 11.73
C LEU A 76 10.65 -27.40 10.59
N VAL A 77 10.18 -28.43 9.87
CA VAL A 77 9.19 -28.28 8.79
C VAL A 77 7.78 -28.04 9.28
N ARG A 78 7.41 -28.57 10.46
CA ARG A 78 6.14 -28.22 11.12
C ARG A 78 6.09 -26.73 11.44
N ASP A 79 7.16 -26.18 12.01
CA ASP A 79 7.21 -24.77 12.37
C ASP A 79 7.09 -23.86 11.12
N ILE A 80 7.76 -24.24 10.02
CA ILE A 80 7.61 -23.58 8.70
C ILE A 80 6.17 -23.68 8.16
N THR A 81 5.46 -24.77 8.45
CA THR A 81 4.05 -24.94 8.08
C THR A 81 3.15 -24.01 8.88
N GLU A 82 3.47 -23.75 10.15
CA GLU A 82 2.78 -22.77 10.97
C GLU A 82 3.07 -21.32 10.49
N GLU A 83 4.30 -21.02 10.03
CA GLU A 83 4.63 -19.70 9.47
C GLU A 83 4.00 -19.45 8.08
N THR A 84 4.02 -20.43 7.17
CA THR A 84 3.30 -20.32 5.87
C THR A 84 1.79 -20.14 6.07
N ARG A 85 1.22 -20.71 7.14
CA ARG A 85 -0.17 -20.45 7.53
C ARG A 85 -0.38 -19.00 8.01
N LEU A 86 0.55 -18.42 8.77
CA LEU A 86 0.50 -17.00 9.13
C LEU A 86 0.61 -16.10 7.89
N MET A 87 1.53 -16.39 6.96
CA MET A 87 1.63 -15.67 5.68
C MET A 87 0.33 -15.76 4.86
N SER A 88 -0.33 -16.91 4.86
CA SER A 88 -1.64 -17.09 4.21
C SER A 88 -2.75 -16.24 4.87
N GLN A 89 -2.71 -16.02 6.18
CA GLN A 89 -3.61 -15.08 6.88
C GLN A 89 -3.32 -13.60 6.58
N LEU A 90 -2.14 -13.28 6.06
CA LEU A 90 -1.77 -11.95 5.59
C LEU A 90 -2.08 -11.73 4.10
N ARG A 91 -2.67 -12.71 3.42
CA ARG A 91 -3.13 -12.55 2.04
C ARG A 91 -4.25 -11.52 1.96
N GLY A 92 -4.12 -10.57 1.03
CA GLY A 92 -5.11 -9.51 0.77
C GLY A 92 -4.72 -8.14 1.32
N TYR A 93 -3.74 -8.04 2.22
CA TYR A 93 -3.20 -6.73 2.60
C TYR A 93 -2.36 -6.13 1.47
N SER A 94 -2.71 -4.92 1.03
CA SER A 94 -2.13 -4.22 -0.12
C SER A 94 -0.59 -4.13 -0.09
N ASN A 95 -0.02 -3.83 1.08
CA ASN A 95 1.41 -3.64 1.28
C ASN A 95 2.15 -4.91 1.77
N ILE A 96 1.54 -6.10 1.68
CA ILE A 96 2.18 -7.37 2.01
C ILE A 96 2.22 -8.27 0.77
N VAL A 97 3.35 -8.93 0.52
CA VAL A 97 3.49 -9.86 -0.61
C VAL A 97 2.53 -11.04 -0.44
N SER A 98 1.65 -11.21 -1.42
CA SER A 98 0.59 -12.21 -1.45
C SER A 98 1.17 -13.61 -1.58
N PHE A 99 1.01 -14.39 -0.52
CA PHE A 99 1.22 -15.83 -0.52
C PHE A 99 0.08 -16.52 -1.28
N GLU A 100 0.40 -17.36 -2.26
CA GLU A 100 -0.60 -18.07 -3.07
C GLU A 100 -0.80 -19.52 -2.59
N ALA A 101 0.30 -20.27 -2.42
CA ALA A 101 0.28 -21.67 -1.98
C ALA A 101 1.66 -22.13 -1.50
N SER A 102 1.71 -23.18 -0.67
CA SER A 102 2.94 -23.93 -0.39
C SER A 102 2.76 -25.43 -0.64
N ARG A 103 3.83 -26.08 -1.08
CA ARG A 103 3.94 -27.54 -1.19
C ARG A 103 5.16 -27.95 -0.38
N ILE A 104 4.98 -28.94 0.49
CA ILE A 104 6.03 -29.55 1.29
C ILE A 104 5.94 -31.05 1.02
N GLN A 105 7.07 -31.69 0.72
CA GLN A 105 7.11 -33.13 0.48
C GLN A 105 8.34 -33.77 1.13
N PRO A 106 8.23 -34.99 1.71
CA PRO A 106 9.40 -35.72 2.20
C PRO A 106 10.38 -36.04 1.08
N LYS A 107 11.68 -36.06 1.40
CA LYS A 107 12.71 -36.53 0.46
C LYS A 107 12.68 -38.06 0.34
N PRO A 108 13.02 -38.63 -0.85
CA PRO A 108 13.10 -40.09 -1.04
C PRO A 108 14.11 -40.81 -0.12
N SER A 109 15.07 -40.09 0.46
CA SER A 109 16.04 -40.61 1.42
C SER A 109 15.47 -40.83 2.83
N GLY A 110 14.24 -40.38 3.12
CA GLY A 110 13.61 -40.47 4.45
C GLY A 110 14.11 -39.44 5.48
N ILE A 111 15.16 -38.69 5.15
CA ILE A 111 15.67 -37.59 5.98
C ILE A 111 15.42 -36.26 5.26
N GLY A 112 14.53 -35.45 5.84
CA GLY A 112 14.25 -34.10 5.37
C GLY A 112 13.18 -33.98 4.28
N TYR A 113 13.02 -32.75 3.77
CA TYR A 113 11.89 -32.32 2.95
C TYR A 113 12.33 -31.35 1.85
N ASP A 114 11.62 -31.36 0.72
CA ASP A 114 11.64 -30.30 -0.30
C ASP A 114 10.47 -29.34 -0.05
N VAL A 115 10.74 -28.04 -0.01
CA VAL A 115 9.75 -26.98 0.28
C VAL A 115 9.64 -26.03 -0.92
N PHE A 116 8.42 -25.77 -1.34
CA PHE A 116 8.06 -24.86 -2.44
C PHE A 116 7.02 -23.86 -1.93
N ILE A 117 7.26 -22.58 -2.16
CA ILE A 117 6.34 -21.50 -1.80
C ILE A 117 6.07 -20.68 -3.07
N ARG A 118 4.80 -20.57 -3.44
CA ARG A 118 4.29 -19.80 -4.57
C ARG A 118 3.71 -18.48 -4.06
N MET A 119 4.14 -17.36 -4.66
CA MET A 119 3.82 -15.99 -4.25
C MET A 119 3.71 -15.08 -5.48
N GLU A 120 3.04 -13.94 -5.36
CA GLU A 120 2.96 -12.97 -6.47
C GLU A 120 4.35 -12.57 -7.01
N LEU A 121 4.46 -12.41 -8.33
CA LEU A 121 5.71 -12.05 -8.99
C LEU A 121 5.92 -10.52 -8.95
N LEU A 122 6.91 -10.06 -8.19
CA LEU A 122 7.24 -8.63 -8.05
C LEU A 122 8.74 -8.36 -8.24
N GLU A 123 9.09 -7.11 -8.57
CA GLU A 123 10.48 -6.66 -8.62
C GLU A 123 10.93 -6.18 -7.22
N SER A 124 12.12 -6.58 -6.77
CA SER A 124 12.68 -6.07 -5.51
C SER A 124 13.20 -4.63 -5.64
N LEU A 125 13.12 -3.86 -4.55
CA LEU A 125 13.60 -2.49 -4.46
C LEU A 125 15.10 -2.38 -4.82
N SER A 126 15.91 -3.38 -4.46
CA SER A 126 17.30 -3.50 -4.91
C SER A 126 17.43 -3.47 -6.44
N ALA A 127 16.66 -4.30 -7.16
CA ALA A 127 16.68 -4.30 -8.63
C ALA A 127 16.15 -2.98 -9.20
N ARG A 128 15.02 -2.50 -8.66
CA ARG A 128 14.37 -1.27 -9.05
C ARG A 128 15.26 -0.02 -8.95
N VAL A 129 16.02 0.11 -7.86
CA VAL A 129 16.92 1.25 -7.59
C VAL A 129 18.18 1.20 -8.45
N MET A 130 18.65 0.00 -8.84
CA MET A 130 19.74 -0.14 -9.81
C MET A 130 19.34 0.36 -11.21
N ARG A 131 18.05 0.28 -11.59
CA ARG A 131 17.55 0.80 -12.87
C ARG A 131 17.40 2.32 -12.86
N ALA A 132 16.78 2.88 -11.81
CA ALA A 132 16.65 4.33 -11.62
C ALA A 132 16.49 4.69 -10.14
N PRO A 133 17.13 5.76 -9.64
CA PRO A 133 16.94 6.23 -8.27
C PRO A 133 15.49 6.65 -8.02
N LEU A 134 15.02 6.49 -6.79
CA LEU A 134 13.69 6.95 -6.39
C LEU A 134 13.69 8.46 -6.11
N THR A 135 12.58 9.13 -6.42
CA THR A 135 12.36 10.53 -6.04
C THR A 135 12.01 10.64 -4.56
N ARG A 136 12.20 11.83 -3.96
CA ARG A 136 11.81 12.14 -2.58
C ARG A 136 10.38 11.66 -2.25
N ALA A 137 9.40 12.04 -3.06
CA ALA A 137 8.00 11.67 -2.87
C ALA A 137 7.83 10.14 -2.86
N LYS A 138 8.52 9.43 -3.76
CA LYS A 138 8.46 7.97 -3.84
C LYS A 138 9.13 7.27 -2.66
N VAL A 139 10.18 7.86 -2.07
CA VAL A 139 10.78 7.36 -0.82
C VAL A 139 9.83 7.59 0.37
N ILE A 140 9.06 8.68 0.39
CA ILE A 140 8.02 8.90 1.40
C ILE A 140 6.86 7.90 1.22
N THR A 141 6.40 7.67 -0.01
CA THR A 141 5.42 6.61 -0.34
C THR A 141 5.90 5.24 0.15
N LEU A 142 7.16 4.88 -0.12
CA LEU A 142 7.77 3.64 0.40
C LEU A 142 7.75 3.57 1.93
N GLY A 143 8.07 4.67 2.61
CA GLY A 143 8.00 4.75 4.07
C GLY A 143 6.58 4.49 4.59
N MET A 144 5.58 5.14 3.99
CA MET A 144 4.17 4.96 4.35
C MET A 144 3.68 3.52 4.06
N ASP A 145 3.92 3.01 2.86
CA ASP A 145 3.55 1.65 2.43
C ASP A 145 4.10 0.57 3.37
N ILE A 146 5.39 0.66 3.72
CA ILE A 146 6.01 -0.32 4.63
C ILE A 146 5.57 -0.08 6.08
N CYS A 147 5.29 1.15 6.51
CA CYS A 147 4.64 1.38 7.80
C CYS A 147 3.25 0.72 7.89
N THR A 148 2.43 0.76 6.84
CA THR A 148 1.15 0.03 6.77
C THR A 148 1.36 -1.48 6.93
N ALA A 149 2.35 -2.05 6.24
CA ALA A 149 2.69 -3.47 6.39
C ALA A 149 3.12 -3.81 7.83
N LEU A 150 3.93 -2.97 8.47
CA LEU A 150 4.41 -3.18 9.84
C LEU A 150 3.33 -2.99 10.90
N ASP A 151 2.33 -2.14 10.67
CA ASP A 151 1.16 -2.03 11.55
C ASP A 151 0.33 -3.32 11.54
N VAL A 152 0.13 -3.92 10.36
CA VAL A 152 -0.50 -5.25 10.22
C VAL A 152 0.34 -6.34 10.90
N CYS A 153 1.67 -6.33 10.74
CA CYS A 153 2.57 -7.24 11.46
C CYS A 153 2.38 -7.12 12.99
N ALA A 154 2.42 -5.90 13.53
CA ALA A 154 2.28 -5.64 14.96
C ALA A 154 0.94 -6.15 15.51
N LYS A 155 -0.17 -5.90 14.79
CA LYS A 155 -1.51 -6.40 15.12
C LYS A 155 -1.62 -7.94 15.15
N LYS A 156 -0.71 -8.64 14.47
CA LYS A 156 -0.59 -10.12 14.49
C LYS A 156 0.54 -10.62 15.40
N ASN A 157 1.16 -9.76 16.21
CA ASN A 157 2.34 -10.05 17.04
C ASN A 157 3.56 -10.54 16.23
N ILE A 158 3.65 -10.15 14.96
CA ILE A 158 4.76 -10.46 14.06
C ILE A 158 5.79 -9.34 14.13
N ILE A 159 7.06 -9.71 14.25
CA ILE A 159 8.23 -8.83 14.06
C ILE A 159 8.99 -9.42 12.87
N HIS A 160 9.32 -8.61 11.87
CA HIS A 160 9.89 -9.04 10.60
C HIS A 160 11.40 -9.35 10.72
N ARG A 161 12.16 -8.51 11.44
CA ARG A 161 13.63 -8.55 11.67
C ARG A 161 14.54 -8.45 10.44
N ASP A 162 14.08 -8.77 9.23
CA ASP A 162 14.90 -8.75 8.00
C ASP A 162 14.40 -7.71 6.96
N ILE A 163 14.19 -6.47 7.40
CA ILE A 163 13.77 -5.39 6.49
C ILE A 163 15.00 -4.83 5.77
N LYS A 164 15.02 -5.02 4.45
CA LYS A 164 16.09 -4.58 3.55
C LYS A 164 15.53 -4.39 2.13
N PRO A 165 16.26 -3.70 1.22
CA PRO A 165 15.79 -3.47 -0.16
C PRO A 165 15.60 -4.73 -1.00
N ASP A 166 16.13 -5.88 -0.58
CA ASP A 166 15.92 -7.16 -1.26
C ASP A 166 14.58 -7.81 -0.89
N ASN A 167 13.99 -7.43 0.26
CA ASN A 167 12.74 -7.94 0.82
C ASN A 167 11.57 -6.93 0.73
N ILE A 168 11.83 -5.76 0.15
CA ILE A 168 10.82 -4.76 -0.22
C ILE A 168 10.65 -4.87 -1.74
N PHE A 169 9.41 -4.87 -2.21
CA PHE A 169 9.05 -5.08 -3.61
C PHE A 169 8.19 -3.93 -4.13
N GLU A 170 8.31 -3.57 -5.41
CA GLU A 170 7.41 -2.61 -6.09
C GLU A 170 6.47 -3.39 -7.04
N ASN A 171 5.17 -3.08 -7.00
CA ASN A 171 4.20 -3.60 -7.97
C ASN A 171 4.10 -2.71 -9.22
N GLU A 172 3.33 -3.13 -10.23
CA GLU A 172 3.18 -2.39 -11.50
C GLU A 172 2.56 -0.98 -11.34
N TYR A 173 1.72 -0.78 -10.31
CA TYR A 173 1.12 0.51 -9.94
C TYR A 173 2.07 1.41 -9.15
N GLY A 174 3.20 0.87 -8.70
CA GLY A 174 4.21 1.58 -7.92
C GLY A 174 3.95 1.64 -6.41
N ASN A 175 3.09 0.80 -5.85
CA ASN A 175 3.03 0.60 -4.40
C ASN A 175 4.13 -0.36 -3.95
N PHE A 176 4.64 -0.15 -2.75
CA PHE A 176 5.63 -1.02 -2.14
C PHE A 176 4.96 -2.07 -1.25
N LYS A 177 5.51 -3.29 -1.31
CA LYS A 177 5.09 -4.43 -0.48
C LYS A 177 6.26 -4.99 0.31
N LEU A 178 6.00 -5.39 1.55
CA LEU A 178 6.93 -6.13 2.40
C LEU A 178 6.78 -7.63 2.16
N GLY A 179 7.89 -8.35 1.99
CA GLY A 179 7.91 -9.79 1.77
C GLY A 179 9.08 -10.50 2.46
N ASP A 180 9.08 -11.83 2.38
CA ASP A 180 10.03 -12.73 3.04
C ASP A 180 10.02 -12.66 4.58
N PHE A 181 8.88 -13.06 5.17
CA PHE A 181 8.51 -12.89 6.58
C PHE A 181 9.31 -13.68 7.63
N GLY A 182 10.33 -14.44 7.22
CA GLY A 182 11.28 -15.04 8.15
C GLY A 182 11.25 -16.56 8.30
N ILE A 183 10.70 -17.31 7.34
CA ILE A 183 10.84 -18.80 7.24
C ILE A 183 12.32 -19.22 7.31
N ALA A 184 13.21 -18.32 6.85
CA ALA A 184 14.65 -18.33 7.04
C ALA A 184 15.13 -18.43 8.50
N ARG A 185 14.48 -17.75 9.45
CA ARG A 185 15.01 -17.42 10.79
C ARG A 185 14.97 -18.58 11.77
N GLN A 186 14.12 -19.58 11.53
CA GLN A 186 14.20 -20.86 12.25
C GLN A 186 15.36 -21.72 11.71
N LEU A 187 15.56 -21.73 10.39
CA LEU A 187 16.71 -22.38 9.76
C LEU A 187 18.05 -21.76 10.21
N GLU A 188 18.11 -20.43 10.38
CA GLU A 188 19.28 -19.71 10.93
C GLU A 188 19.64 -20.14 12.36
N LYS A 189 18.64 -20.32 13.23
CA LYS A 189 18.87 -20.76 14.61
C LYS A 189 19.41 -22.20 14.70
N THR A 190 19.11 -23.02 13.70
CA THR A 190 19.56 -24.41 13.61
C THR A 190 20.89 -24.59 12.85
N THR A 191 21.24 -23.69 11.93
CA THR A 191 22.46 -23.81 11.10
C THR A 191 23.58 -22.89 11.60
N THR A 192 24.25 -23.32 12.67
CA THR A 192 25.35 -22.58 13.34
C THR A 192 26.56 -22.26 12.43
N PHE A 193 26.61 -22.75 11.18
CA PHE A 193 27.81 -22.74 10.34
C PHE A 193 27.70 -22.18 8.90
N MET A 194 26.50 -21.86 8.37
CA MET A 194 26.35 -21.56 6.94
C MET A 194 26.36 -20.04 6.60
N SER A 195 27.57 -19.51 6.39
CA SER A 195 27.93 -18.26 5.66
C SER A 195 27.34 -16.91 6.10
N LYS A 196 28.21 -16.06 6.67
CA LYS A 196 27.99 -14.62 6.97
C LYS A 196 27.86 -13.72 5.71
N LYS A 197 27.01 -14.08 4.74
CA LYS A 197 26.77 -13.34 3.48
C LYS A 197 25.40 -12.67 3.44
N GLY A 198 25.25 -11.63 4.26
CA GLY A 198 24.01 -10.84 4.39
C GLY A 198 24.16 -9.86 5.54
N THR A 199 25.01 -8.83 5.35
CA THR A 199 25.55 -7.99 6.43
C THR A 199 24.47 -7.32 7.29
N TYR A 200 24.77 -7.14 8.58
CA TYR A 200 24.06 -6.36 9.63
C TYR A 200 23.87 -4.85 9.31
N ASN A 201 23.63 -4.50 8.05
CA ASN A 201 23.54 -3.14 7.54
C ASN A 201 22.27 -2.43 8.02
N TYR A 202 21.14 -3.13 8.03
CA TYR A 202 19.83 -2.59 8.39
C TYR A 202 19.42 -2.91 9.83
N MET A 203 19.99 -3.97 10.42
CA MET A 203 19.69 -4.45 11.78
C MET A 203 19.83 -3.36 12.84
N ALA A 204 18.86 -3.30 13.76
CA ALA A 204 18.83 -2.39 14.89
C ALA A 204 19.90 -2.75 15.97
N PRO A 205 20.42 -1.77 16.73
CA PRO A 205 21.52 -2.01 17.68
C PRO A 205 21.23 -3.05 18.77
N GLU A 206 20.01 -3.05 19.30
CA GLU A 206 19.53 -4.01 20.30
C GLU A 206 19.39 -5.43 19.72
N VAL A 207 19.01 -5.56 18.44
CA VAL A 207 18.94 -6.86 17.75
C VAL A 207 20.34 -7.39 17.45
N TYR A 208 21.27 -6.51 17.09
CA TYR A 208 22.67 -6.87 16.88
C TYR A 208 23.40 -7.31 18.17
N LYS A 209 22.95 -6.82 19.33
CA LYS A 209 23.51 -7.15 20.65
C LYS A 209 22.80 -8.31 21.36
N ASP A 210 21.78 -8.89 20.73
CA ASP A 210 20.88 -9.89 21.34
C ASP A 210 20.24 -9.40 22.67
N GLU A 211 19.95 -8.10 22.74
CA GLU A 211 19.22 -7.46 23.83
C GLU A 211 17.70 -7.68 23.67
N LYS A 212 16.89 -7.29 24.66
CA LYS A 212 15.42 -7.33 24.52
C LYS A 212 14.95 -6.30 23.49
N TYR A 213 14.26 -6.76 22.45
CA TYR A 213 13.73 -5.93 21.37
C TYR A 213 12.22 -6.11 21.16
N GLY A 214 11.57 -5.08 20.63
CA GLY A 214 10.15 -5.08 20.22
C GLY A 214 9.99 -4.76 18.73
N ALA A 215 8.76 -4.50 18.28
CA ALA A 215 8.47 -4.19 16.87
C ALA A 215 9.16 -2.91 16.33
N ASN A 216 9.59 -2.00 17.21
CA ASN A 216 10.31 -0.78 16.82
C ASN A 216 11.76 -1.03 16.32
N CYS A 217 12.25 -2.28 16.29
CA CYS A 217 13.48 -2.63 15.57
C CYS A 217 13.29 -2.71 14.04
N ASP A 218 12.08 -3.03 13.60
CA ASP A 218 11.70 -3.01 12.18
C ASP A 218 11.62 -1.57 11.65
N ILE A 219 11.11 -0.65 12.47
CA ILE A 219 11.08 0.80 12.20
C ILE A 219 12.50 1.36 11.98
N TYR A 220 13.47 0.96 12.83
CA TYR A 220 14.88 1.34 12.63
C TYR A 220 15.41 0.83 11.28
N SER A 221 15.09 -0.42 10.94
CA SER A 221 15.54 -1.07 9.71
C SER A 221 14.97 -0.36 8.47
N LEU A 222 13.69 0.01 8.47
CA LEU A 222 13.06 0.87 7.47
C LEU A 222 13.72 2.26 7.40
N GLY A 223 14.03 2.88 8.55
CA GLY A 223 14.77 4.12 8.62
C GLY A 223 16.12 4.05 7.90
N ILE A 224 16.89 2.96 8.07
CA ILE A 224 18.17 2.77 7.37
C ILE A 224 17.97 2.56 5.85
N VAL A 225 16.87 1.92 5.42
CA VAL A 225 16.50 1.83 4.00
C VAL A 225 16.25 3.22 3.43
N MET A 226 15.38 4.01 4.05
CA MET A 226 15.07 5.38 3.62
C MET A 226 16.30 6.30 3.64
N TYR A 227 17.13 6.18 4.68
CA TYR A 227 18.42 6.88 4.76
C TYR A 227 19.29 6.57 3.54
N ARG A 228 19.47 5.29 3.20
CA ARG A 228 20.32 4.87 2.08
C ARG A 228 19.80 5.39 0.75
N LEU A 229 18.47 5.43 0.56
CA LEU A 229 17.83 5.98 -0.63
C LEU A 229 18.07 7.49 -0.77
N MET A 230 17.94 8.25 0.33
CA MET A 230 18.16 9.71 0.38
C MET A 230 19.62 10.13 0.58
N ASN A 231 20.58 9.20 0.47
CA ASN A 231 22.01 9.46 0.71
C ASN A 231 22.87 8.78 -0.36
N ARG A 232 22.46 8.85 -1.63
CA ARG A 232 23.21 8.33 -2.80
C ARG A 232 23.69 6.88 -2.64
N SER A 233 22.80 6.01 -2.15
CA SER A 233 23.08 4.60 -1.84
C SER A 233 24.15 4.35 -0.77
N ARG A 234 24.55 5.35 0.02
CA ARG A 234 25.48 5.24 1.16
C ARG A 234 24.71 5.08 2.48
N LEU A 235 25.08 4.06 3.26
CA LEU A 235 24.69 3.92 4.66
C LEU A 235 25.32 5.05 5.52
N PRO A 236 24.82 5.29 6.75
CA PRO A 236 25.43 6.25 7.68
C PRO A 236 26.93 5.99 7.88
N PHE A 237 27.69 7.06 8.05
CA PHE A 237 29.16 7.05 8.26
C PHE A 237 30.05 6.49 7.13
N LEU A 238 29.50 6.05 5.99
CA LEU A 238 30.33 5.71 4.81
C LEU A 238 30.86 6.97 4.13
N PRO A 239 32.00 6.88 3.40
CA PRO A 239 32.50 7.97 2.56
C PRO A 239 31.44 8.48 1.56
N PRO A 240 31.27 9.81 1.42
CA PRO A 240 30.23 10.38 0.57
C PRO A 240 30.45 10.02 -0.90
N ALA A 241 29.37 9.70 -1.63
CA ALA A 241 29.47 9.42 -3.06
C ALA A 241 29.99 10.67 -3.82
N PRO A 242 30.91 10.52 -4.80
CA PRO A 242 31.32 9.27 -5.45
C PRO A 242 32.56 8.57 -4.85
N GLN A 243 33.05 8.95 -3.66
CA GLN A 243 34.28 8.38 -3.09
C GLN A 243 34.19 6.84 -2.96
N PRO A 244 35.28 6.09 -3.23
CA PRO A 244 35.30 4.64 -3.12
C PRO A 244 35.04 4.18 -1.67
N ILE A 245 34.47 2.98 -1.52
CA ILE A 245 34.22 2.35 -0.21
C ILE A 245 35.19 1.17 -0.07
N THR A 246 35.98 1.15 0.99
CA THR A 246 36.80 -0.01 1.39
C THR A 246 36.01 -0.98 2.28
N PRO A 247 36.49 -2.23 2.47
CA PRO A 247 35.93 -3.12 3.49
C PRO A 247 35.98 -2.52 4.90
N GLN A 248 37.05 -1.79 5.23
CA GLN A 248 37.22 -1.15 6.54
C GLN A 248 36.18 -0.05 6.80
N ASP A 249 35.79 0.70 5.76
CA ASP A 249 34.73 1.71 5.89
C ASP A 249 33.38 1.09 6.27
N LYS A 250 33.08 -0.12 5.74
CA LYS A 250 31.83 -0.84 6.08
C LYS A 250 31.82 -1.32 7.52
N GLU A 251 32.93 -1.90 7.99
CA GLU A 251 33.08 -2.33 9.38
C GLU A 251 33.06 -1.13 10.35
N THR A 252 33.71 -0.04 9.97
CA THR A 252 33.73 1.21 10.75
C THR A 252 32.33 1.84 10.79
N SER A 253 31.61 1.90 9.66
CA SER A 253 30.22 2.37 9.59
C SER A 253 29.28 1.55 10.48
N LEU A 254 29.38 0.21 10.43
CA LEU A 254 28.65 -0.68 11.35
C LEU A 254 29.01 -0.39 12.81
N SER A 255 30.30 -0.37 13.16
CA SER A 255 30.78 -0.16 14.52
C SER A 255 30.33 1.17 15.12
N ARG A 256 30.34 2.26 14.32
CA ARG A 256 29.87 3.59 14.75
C ARG A 256 28.37 3.59 15.05
N ARG A 257 27.54 2.97 14.21
CA ARG A 257 26.10 2.78 14.49
C ARG A 257 25.85 1.96 15.76
N MET A 258 26.60 0.87 15.96
CA MET A 258 26.42 -0.02 17.13
C MET A 258 26.92 0.56 18.46
N ARG A 259 27.73 1.63 18.41
CA ARG A 259 28.10 2.46 19.58
C ARG A 259 27.14 3.62 19.85
N GLY A 260 26.12 3.82 19.03
CA GLY A 260 25.17 4.93 19.20
C GLY A 260 25.73 6.30 18.85
N GLU A 261 26.74 6.37 17.99
CA GLU A 261 27.24 7.64 17.48
C GLU A 261 26.13 8.35 16.67
N GLN A 262 26.03 9.68 16.80
CA GLN A 262 24.98 10.46 16.13
C GLN A 262 25.14 10.39 14.61
N MET A 263 24.12 9.86 13.93
CA MET A 263 24.14 9.75 12.46
C MET A 263 24.07 11.14 11.81
N PRO A 264 24.88 11.42 10.77
CA PRO A 264 24.75 12.64 9.98
C PRO A 264 23.42 12.63 9.22
N ALA A 265 22.93 13.79 8.77
CA ALA A 265 21.72 13.84 7.94
C ALA A 265 21.98 13.24 6.53
N PRO A 266 21.02 12.50 5.95
CA PRO A 266 21.13 11.99 4.58
C PRO A 266 21.12 13.15 3.58
N CYS A 267 22.09 13.17 2.65
CA CYS A 267 22.47 14.39 1.94
C CYS A 267 21.47 14.92 0.89
N ASP A 268 20.57 14.08 0.39
CA ASP A 268 19.54 14.48 -0.60
C ASP A 268 18.14 14.66 0.06
N ALA A 269 18.04 14.54 1.40
CA ALA A 269 16.80 14.80 2.15
C ALA A 269 16.71 16.26 2.62
N ASP A 270 15.51 16.84 2.55
CA ASP A 270 15.22 18.11 3.20
C ASP A 270 15.20 17.97 4.75
N PRO A 271 15.27 19.08 5.51
CA PRO A 271 15.34 19.03 6.97
C PRO A 271 14.16 18.35 7.68
N ALA A 272 12.97 18.29 7.07
CA ALA A 272 11.82 17.60 7.66
C ALA A 272 11.87 16.09 7.39
N LEU A 273 12.18 15.67 6.16
CA LEU A 273 12.40 14.25 5.84
C LEU A 273 13.59 13.67 6.61
N ALA A 274 14.70 14.41 6.70
CA ALA A 274 15.87 14.01 7.47
C ALA A 274 15.54 13.78 8.96
N ARG A 275 14.69 14.63 9.55
CA ARG A 275 14.22 14.48 10.95
C ARG A 275 13.47 13.16 11.16
N ILE A 276 12.58 12.80 10.25
CA ILE A 276 11.78 11.56 10.32
C ILE A 276 12.70 10.34 10.21
N ILE A 277 13.60 10.33 9.21
CA ILE A 277 14.56 9.25 9.00
C ILE A 277 15.46 9.09 10.23
N LEU A 278 16.01 10.18 10.78
CA LEU A 278 16.89 10.12 11.95
C LEU A 278 16.16 9.71 13.23
N LYS A 279 14.88 10.07 13.40
CA LYS A 279 14.02 9.60 14.50
C LYS A 279 13.74 8.10 14.40
N ALA A 280 13.48 7.57 13.21
CA ALA A 280 13.40 6.12 12.98
C ALA A 280 14.73 5.41 13.30
N CYS A 281 15.86 6.00 12.88
CA CYS A 281 17.20 5.50 13.14
C CYS A 281 17.78 5.80 14.54
N ALA A 282 16.99 6.27 15.51
CA ALA A 282 17.52 6.61 16.83
C ALA A 282 18.10 5.36 17.52
N TYR A 283 19.26 5.49 18.16
CA TYR A 283 19.97 4.36 18.79
C TYR A 283 19.15 3.74 19.93
N ASP A 284 18.68 4.55 20.89
CA ASP A 284 17.78 4.11 21.97
C ASP A 284 16.39 3.79 21.39
N PRO A 285 15.85 2.56 21.54
CA PRO A 285 14.52 2.20 21.07
C PRO A 285 13.40 3.12 21.59
N ARG A 286 13.56 3.72 22.77
CA ARG A 286 12.58 4.62 23.39
C ARG A 286 12.55 6.02 22.77
N ALA A 287 13.60 6.39 22.02
CA ALA A 287 13.70 7.65 21.29
C ALA A 287 13.18 7.55 19.85
N ARG A 288 12.85 6.34 19.38
CA ARG A 288 12.21 6.10 18.08
C ARG A 288 10.70 6.32 18.16
N TYR A 289 10.04 6.23 17.01
CA TYR A 289 8.62 5.88 16.96
C TYR A 289 8.38 4.56 17.68
N GLN A 290 7.34 4.50 18.51
CA GLN A 290 6.99 3.28 19.25
C GLN A 290 6.07 2.37 18.43
N THR A 291 5.30 2.95 17.52
CA THR A 291 4.43 2.24 16.56
C THR A 291 4.76 2.62 15.11
N ALA A 292 4.47 1.72 14.17
CA ALA A 292 4.62 2.01 12.75
C ALA A 292 3.66 3.14 12.30
N LYS A 293 2.48 3.24 12.94
CA LYS A 293 1.52 4.31 12.73
C LYS A 293 2.06 5.70 13.07
N GLU A 294 2.79 5.89 14.18
CA GLU A 294 3.39 7.22 14.46
C GLU A 294 4.37 7.68 13.37
N MET A 295 5.10 6.75 12.75
CA MET A 295 6.00 7.06 11.63
C MET A 295 5.22 7.31 10.33
N TYR A 296 4.14 6.54 10.09
CA TYR A 296 3.21 6.80 9.00
C TYR A 296 2.63 8.22 9.11
N ASP A 297 2.13 8.61 10.28
CA ASP A 297 1.47 9.89 10.51
C ASP A 297 2.44 11.07 10.29
N ASP A 298 3.69 10.99 10.79
CA ASP A 298 4.72 12.01 10.53
C ASP A 298 5.11 12.07 9.01
N LEU A 299 5.13 10.93 8.30
CA LEU A 299 5.40 10.87 6.85
C LEU A 299 4.23 11.39 6.01
N PHE A 300 3.00 11.07 6.39
CA PHE A 300 1.76 11.54 5.77
C PHE A 300 1.65 13.06 5.91
N ALA A 301 1.87 13.59 7.12
CA ALA A 301 1.92 15.03 7.37
C ALA A 301 2.99 15.73 6.52
N LEU A 302 4.15 15.10 6.30
CA LEU A 302 5.20 15.62 5.43
C LEU A 302 4.88 15.55 3.93
N GLN A 303 4.07 14.58 3.50
CA GLN A 303 3.69 14.39 2.10
C GLN A 303 2.53 15.30 1.69
N TYR A 304 1.55 15.48 2.59
CA TYR A 304 0.26 16.13 2.31
C TYR A 304 0.04 17.45 3.06
N GLY A 305 0.97 17.87 3.92
CA GLY A 305 0.94 19.16 4.62
C GLY A 305 -0.01 19.25 5.82
N VAL A 306 -0.69 18.16 6.17
CA VAL A 306 -1.69 18.13 7.25
C VAL A 306 -1.02 17.98 8.61
N GLY A 307 -1.15 18.99 9.48
CA GLY A 307 -0.97 18.81 10.93
C GLY A 307 0.45 18.53 11.42
N ALA A 308 1.43 19.37 11.10
CA ALA A 308 2.70 19.35 11.82
C ALA A 308 2.46 19.68 13.31
N LYS A 309 2.63 18.70 14.21
CA LYS A 309 2.71 18.97 15.66
C LYS A 309 3.80 20.03 15.90
N PRO A 310 3.52 21.12 16.65
CA PRO A 310 4.51 22.16 16.88
C PRO A 310 5.76 21.56 17.52
N ALA A 311 6.93 21.94 16.99
CA ALA A 311 8.20 21.32 17.36
C ALA A 311 8.52 21.58 18.84
N THR A 312 8.28 20.58 19.69
CA THR A 312 8.71 20.60 21.09
C THR A 312 10.22 20.45 21.17
N GLY A 313 10.92 21.57 21.37
CA GLY A 313 12.33 21.60 21.75
C GLY A 313 13.31 21.49 20.59
N SER A 314 13.73 22.64 20.05
CA SER A 314 15.02 22.75 19.38
C SER A 314 16.17 22.50 20.38
N PRO A 315 17.09 21.55 20.15
CA PRO A 315 18.24 21.38 21.02
C PRO A 315 19.23 22.52 20.79
N THR A 316 19.32 23.45 21.75
CA THR A 316 20.37 24.48 21.77
C THR A 316 21.75 23.83 21.92
N PRO A 317 22.76 24.21 21.13
CA PRO A 317 24.10 23.64 21.23
C PRO A 317 24.78 24.09 22.53
N ALA A 318 25.22 23.13 23.34
CA ALA A 318 25.98 23.41 24.55
C ALA A 318 27.37 23.98 24.22
N ARG A 319 27.73 25.10 24.86
CA ARG A 319 29.12 25.60 24.92
C ARG A 319 29.80 25.06 26.20
N PRO A 320 31.13 24.82 26.19
CA PRO A 320 31.77 24.00 27.21
C PRO A 320 32.35 24.81 28.40
N GLY A 321 32.46 24.14 29.54
CA GLY A 321 33.35 24.51 30.65
C GLY A 321 32.68 25.27 31.80
N GLY A 322 32.69 24.67 32.99
CA GLY A 322 32.17 25.29 34.23
C GLY A 322 32.07 24.30 35.37
N THR A 323 33.11 24.25 36.20
CA THR A 323 33.23 23.39 37.40
C THR A 323 32.03 23.47 38.35
N ALA A 324 31.60 22.33 38.88
CA ALA A 324 30.77 22.27 40.09
C ALA A 324 31.50 22.96 41.27
N PRO A 325 30.79 23.47 42.30
CA PRO A 325 30.39 22.54 43.36
C PRO A 325 29.12 22.89 44.18
N TYR A 326 28.80 21.95 45.06
CA TYR A 326 28.00 22.05 46.29
C TYR A 326 26.48 22.19 46.26
N ASN A 327 25.90 21.41 47.17
CA ASN A 327 24.48 21.19 47.41
C ASN A 327 24.13 21.72 48.82
N ARG A 328 23.18 22.65 48.91
CA ARG A 328 22.41 22.94 50.14
C ARG A 328 21.12 23.64 49.77
N GLY A 329 19.99 23.14 50.28
CA GLY A 329 18.66 23.63 49.91
C GLY A 329 18.02 24.55 50.96
N GLY A 330 16.71 24.74 50.83
CA GLY A 330 15.86 25.34 51.86
C GLY A 330 14.97 26.47 51.36
N TYR A 331 13.66 26.18 51.28
CA TYR A 331 12.50 27.06 51.53
C TYR A 331 12.43 28.49 50.95
N GLY A 332 11.27 28.83 50.36
CA GLY A 332 10.75 30.20 50.38
C GLY A 332 10.17 30.75 49.07
N ALA A 333 8.85 30.69 48.93
CA ALA A 333 8.08 31.77 48.28
C ALA A 333 7.79 32.86 49.36
N PRO A 334 7.23 34.07 49.06
CA PRO A 334 6.57 34.48 47.81
C PRO A 334 6.78 35.95 47.34
N ALA A 335 6.15 36.28 46.21
CA ALA A 335 5.46 37.55 45.83
C ALA A 335 6.12 38.96 45.93
N GLY A 336 5.71 39.83 44.98
CA GLY A 336 5.91 41.29 44.98
C GLY A 336 6.83 41.79 43.85
N SER A 337 6.36 42.30 42.71
CA SER A 337 5.60 43.55 42.43
C SER A 337 6.49 44.80 42.22
N HIS A 338 6.25 45.46 41.07
CA HIS A 338 6.40 46.90 40.74
C HIS A 338 7.48 47.34 39.71
N THR A 339 6.97 48.11 38.73
CA THR A 339 7.55 49.29 38.03
C THR A 339 8.98 49.21 37.47
N GLY A 340 9.30 49.69 36.26
CA GLY A 340 8.66 50.74 35.45
C GLY A 340 9.72 51.78 35.03
N TYR A 341 9.43 52.59 34.01
CA TYR A 341 10.23 53.70 33.44
C TYR A 341 11.25 53.42 32.31
N SER A 342 10.82 53.85 31.11
CA SER A 342 11.48 54.86 30.25
C SER A 342 12.82 54.61 29.53
N ALA A 343 12.69 54.40 28.20
CA ALA A 343 13.17 55.28 27.12
C ALA A 343 14.65 55.75 27.04
N MET A 344 15.29 55.38 25.91
CA MET A 344 16.00 56.25 24.91
C MET A 344 17.08 57.27 25.38
N PRO A 345 18.19 57.50 24.64
CA PRO A 345 18.15 57.72 23.18
C PRO A 345 19.40 57.30 22.35
N VAL A 346 19.35 57.74 21.08
CA VAL A 346 20.24 57.56 19.91
C VAL A 346 21.59 58.28 20.00
N ASN A 347 22.62 57.74 19.33
CA ASN A 347 23.79 58.47 18.77
C ASN A 347 24.47 57.55 17.71
N THR A 348 24.36 57.72 16.37
CA THR A 348 25.00 58.67 15.41
C THR A 348 26.53 58.63 15.26
N GLY A 349 27.01 58.62 14.00
CA GLY A 349 28.40 58.92 13.58
C GLY A 349 29.21 57.69 13.16
N ASN A 350 29.63 57.39 11.91
CA ASN A 350 29.94 58.10 10.63
C ASN A 350 31.46 58.06 10.28
N ASN A 351 31.78 58.17 8.98
CA ASN A 351 33.09 58.09 8.27
C ASN A 351 33.58 56.66 7.90
N GLY A 352 34.12 56.39 6.70
CA GLY A 352 34.18 57.19 5.47
C GLY A 352 35.37 56.85 4.52
N SER A 353 35.11 56.73 3.20
CA SER A 353 36.03 56.91 2.04
C SER A 353 37.24 55.92 1.84
N ALA A 354 37.31 55.08 0.79
CA ALA A 354 37.81 55.29 -0.62
C ALA A 354 39.37 55.12 -0.79
N VAL A 355 40.06 54.95 -1.94
CA VAL A 355 39.87 55.24 -3.41
C VAL A 355 40.63 54.20 -4.32
N ASN A 356 40.28 54.11 -5.62
CA ASN A 356 40.88 53.45 -6.82
C ASN A 356 42.37 53.00 -6.92
N ASN A 357 42.62 51.93 -7.71
CA ASN A 357 43.16 51.92 -9.11
C ASN A 357 43.38 50.46 -9.62
N GLY A 358 43.39 50.08 -10.91
CA GLY A 358 43.09 50.74 -12.20
C GLY A 358 43.50 49.87 -13.44
N TYR A 359 42.78 49.98 -14.57
CA TYR A 359 43.07 49.65 -16.02
C TYR A 359 43.77 48.31 -16.46
N VAL A 360 43.28 47.39 -17.35
CA VAL A 360 42.92 47.33 -18.82
C VAL A 360 44.00 47.81 -19.84
N PRO A 361 44.11 47.37 -21.15
CA PRO A 361 43.21 46.55 -22.04
C PRO A 361 43.81 45.60 -23.17
N SER A 362 42.91 45.00 -23.99
CA SER A 362 43.01 44.62 -25.45
C SER A 362 43.73 43.31 -25.88
N ALA A 363 43.43 42.60 -27.00
CA ALA A 363 42.52 42.71 -28.17
C ALA A 363 41.99 41.30 -28.60
N GLY A 364 40.93 41.06 -29.40
CA GLY A 364 40.85 41.08 -30.90
C GLY A 364 41.59 39.89 -31.59
N SER A 365 41.15 39.18 -32.64
CA SER A 365 39.89 39.09 -33.44
C SER A 365 39.98 37.96 -34.52
N SER A 366 38.84 37.48 -35.07
CA SER A 366 38.60 36.97 -36.46
C SER A 366 39.34 35.76 -37.12
N GLY A 367 38.58 34.96 -37.91
CA GLY A 367 39.04 34.09 -39.04
C GLY A 367 39.37 32.62 -38.70
N ALA A 368 38.90 31.51 -39.30
CA ALA A 368 38.25 31.12 -40.58
C ALA A 368 39.18 30.58 -41.70
N TYR A 369 38.91 29.33 -42.16
CA TYR A 369 39.49 28.59 -43.33
C TYR A 369 41.00 28.23 -43.29
N THR A 370 41.55 27.14 -43.85
CA THR A 370 41.16 25.97 -44.70
C THR A 370 41.95 24.73 -44.20
N GLY A 371 41.52 23.46 -44.28
CA GLY A 371 41.41 22.58 -45.47
C GLY A 371 42.34 21.35 -45.33
N TYR A 372 41.88 20.10 -45.53
CA TYR A 372 42.13 19.35 -46.77
C TYR A 372 41.19 18.12 -46.96
N ARG A 373 40.87 17.87 -48.24
CA ARG A 373 40.22 16.74 -48.96
C ARG A 373 39.96 15.38 -48.25
N GLY A 374 38.93 14.62 -48.61
CA GLY A 374 37.82 14.92 -49.55
C GLY A 374 37.20 13.68 -50.24
N MET A 375 36.11 13.93 -50.99
CA MET A 375 35.45 13.06 -52.00
C MET A 375 34.77 11.76 -51.48
N GLY A 376 33.57 11.37 -51.91
CA GLY A 376 32.60 12.07 -52.77
C GLY A 376 31.39 11.16 -53.09
N ASN A 377 30.17 11.71 -52.97
CA ASN A 377 28.93 11.07 -53.46
C ASN A 377 28.78 11.36 -54.97
N PRO A 378 28.03 10.56 -55.78
CA PRO A 378 26.60 10.87 -55.93
C PRO A 378 25.65 9.68 -56.26
N ASN A 379 24.35 9.86 -55.94
CA ASN A 379 23.19 9.20 -56.58
C ASN A 379 22.97 9.76 -58.03
N PRO A 380 21.89 9.50 -58.84
CA PRO A 380 20.63 8.76 -58.58
C PRO A 380 19.96 7.99 -59.80
N VAL A 381 18.71 7.51 -59.59
CA VAL A 381 17.60 7.23 -60.55
C VAL A 381 17.54 5.91 -61.37
N SER A 382 16.30 5.44 -61.56
CA SER A 382 15.75 4.51 -62.59
C SER A 382 15.79 2.99 -62.29
N SER A 383 14.92 2.12 -62.85
CA SER A 383 13.50 2.23 -63.25
C SER A 383 12.95 0.83 -63.63
N ALA A 384 11.66 0.57 -63.37
CA ALA A 384 10.71 -0.30 -64.10
C ALA A 384 11.12 -1.69 -64.70
N GLN A 385 10.37 -2.71 -64.24
CA GLN A 385 9.65 -3.75 -65.04
C GLN A 385 10.32 -4.99 -65.70
N GLN A 386 9.45 -6.01 -65.85
CA GLN A 386 9.49 -7.29 -66.60
C GLN A 386 10.14 -8.48 -65.89
N GLY A 387 9.59 -9.70 -65.89
CA GLY A 387 8.29 -10.29 -66.35
C GLY A 387 8.14 -11.68 -65.69
N GLY A 388 7.14 -12.55 -65.89
CA GLY A 388 5.95 -12.59 -66.75
C GLY A 388 5.57 -14.06 -67.06
N ASN A 389 4.28 -14.40 -67.16
CA ASN A 389 3.69 -15.66 -67.73
C ASN A 389 3.87 -17.00 -66.95
N THR A 390 2.96 -18.01 -66.99
CA THR A 390 1.51 -18.15 -67.34
C THR A 390 0.99 -19.55 -66.93
N ALA A 391 -0.34 -19.76 -66.99
CA ALA A 391 -1.09 -21.03 -66.98
C ALA A 391 -1.27 -21.74 -65.61
N GLY A 392 -2.40 -22.45 -65.34
CA GLY A 392 -3.63 -22.55 -66.12
C GLY A 392 -4.72 -23.45 -65.48
N THR A 393 -5.98 -23.14 -65.78
CA THR A 393 -7.20 -24.01 -65.74
C THR A 393 -7.73 -24.65 -64.44
N LYS A 394 -9.03 -24.41 -64.22
CA LYS A 394 -10.03 -25.08 -63.33
C LYS A 394 -10.21 -26.59 -63.68
N PRO A 395 -11.07 -27.43 -63.01
CA PRO A 395 -12.16 -27.12 -62.06
C PRO A 395 -12.43 -28.13 -60.89
N ARG A 396 -13.45 -27.79 -60.08
CA ARG A 396 -14.71 -28.57 -59.83
C ARG A 396 -15.07 -28.83 -58.35
N ARG A 397 -16.33 -28.52 -58.00
CA ARG A 397 -16.98 -28.81 -56.70
C ARG A 397 -17.15 -30.31 -56.47
N SER A 398 -17.14 -30.75 -55.21
CA SER A 398 -17.93 -31.90 -54.76
C SER A 398 -18.63 -31.57 -53.43
N LYS A 399 -19.89 -31.99 -53.27
CA LYS A 399 -20.70 -31.82 -52.05
C LYS A 399 -20.74 -33.13 -51.27
N LYS A 400 -20.06 -33.23 -50.12
CA LYS A 400 -20.31 -34.16 -49.00
C LYS A 400 -19.68 -33.54 -47.74
N GLY A 401 -20.31 -33.43 -46.57
CA GLY A 401 -21.72 -33.66 -46.23
C GLY A 401 -22.11 -32.84 -44.99
N ILE A 402 -23.41 -32.62 -44.81
CA ILE A 402 -24.02 -32.18 -43.55
C ILE A 402 -24.10 -33.42 -42.62
N VAL A 403 -24.25 -33.22 -41.29
CA VAL A 403 -24.09 -34.22 -40.21
C VAL A 403 -22.59 -34.43 -39.91
N ILE A 404 -22.01 -34.05 -38.76
CA ILE A 404 -22.51 -33.98 -37.37
C ILE A 404 -22.11 -32.64 -36.72
N ALA A 405 -23.07 -31.86 -36.20
CA ALA A 405 -22.81 -30.66 -35.39
C ALA A 405 -23.84 -30.47 -34.25
N ALA A 406 -24.44 -31.56 -33.77
CA ALA A 406 -25.57 -31.55 -32.83
C ALA A 406 -25.50 -32.67 -31.77
N ALA A 407 -24.30 -33.16 -31.42
CA ALA A 407 -24.12 -34.39 -30.65
C ALA A 407 -23.10 -34.34 -29.49
N VAL A 408 -22.73 -33.14 -29.01
CA VAL A 408 -21.89 -32.98 -27.79
C VAL A 408 -22.53 -32.03 -26.76
N ALA A 409 -23.47 -31.17 -27.16
CA ALA A 409 -24.20 -30.27 -26.25
C ALA A 409 -25.33 -30.95 -25.43
N LEU A 410 -25.46 -32.27 -25.47
CA LEU A 410 -26.54 -33.02 -24.80
C LEU A 410 -26.04 -34.11 -23.83
N GLY A 411 -24.77 -34.06 -23.41
CA GLY A 411 -24.11 -35.10 -22.60
C GLY A 411 -23.95 -34.81 -21.10
N ILE A 412 -24.23 -33.59 -20.62
CA ILE A 412 -23.89 -33.16 -19.24
C ILE A 412 -25.13 -32.77 -18.40
N LEU A 413 -26.31 -32.67 -19.02
CA LEU A 413 -27.54 -32.19 -18.38
C LEU A 413 -28.53 -33.29 -17.92
N LEU A 414 -28.10 -34.56 -17.88
CA LEU A 414 -29.00 -35.71 -17.69
C LEU A 414 -28.52 -36.77 -16.67
N THR A 415 -27.55 -36.45 -15.81
CA THR A 415 -27.09 -37.33 -14.72
C THR A 415 -27.55 -36.92 -13.32
N THR A 416 -28.14 -35.72 -13.15
CA THR A 416 -28.57 -35.20 -11.84
C THR A 416 -30.07 -35.31 -11.56
N LEU A 417 -30.90 -35.74 -12.53
CA LEU A 417 -32.37 -35.65 -12.46
C LEU A 417 -33.11 -37.01 -12.33
N VAL A 418 -32.44 -38.07 -11.85
CA VAL A 418 -33.03 -39.44 -11.81
C VAL A 418 -33.07 -40.07 -10.40
N LEU A 419 -32.69 -39.34 -9.34
CA LEU A 419 -32.65 -39.87 -7.95
C LEU A 419 -33.61 -39.18 -6.96
N MET A 420 -34.64 -38.47 -7.43
CA MET A 420 -35.62 -37.77 -6.57
C MET A 420 -37.06 -38.29 -6.59
N LEU A 421 -37.41 -39.34 -7.35
CA LEU A 421 -38.81 -39.79 -7.49
C LEU A 421 -38.97 -41.31 -7.43
N ALA A 422 -38.98 -41.87 -6.21
CA ALA A 422 -39.40 -43.25 -5.94
C ALA A 422 -39.96 -43.47 -4.50
N ALA A 423 -41.11 -42.86 -4.23
CA ALA A 423 -42.18 -43.25 -3.29
C ALA A 423 -41.91 -43.54 -1.77
N PRO A 424 -42.93 -43.40 -0.89
CA PRO A 424 -42.74 -43.43 0.57
C PRO A 424 -43.40 -44.63 1.31
N GLN A 425 -43.11 -44.70 2.62
CA GLN A 425 -43.84 -45.40 3.70
C GLN A 425 -43.72 -46.93 3.83
N LEU A 426 -43.16 -47.37 4.98
CA LEU A 426 -43.72 -48.42 5.83
C LEU A 426 -43.12 -48.34 7.26
N PHE A 427 -43.84 -48.85 8.25
CA PHE A 427 -43.68 -48.56 9.68
C PHE A 427 -42.54 -49.32 10.40
N GLY A 428 -42.01 -48.72 11.47
CA GLY A 428 -41.26 -49.41 12.53
C GLY A 428 -41.00 -48.50 13.74
N HIS A 429 -41.63 -48.77 14.89
CA HIS A 429 -41.24 -48.19 16.18
C HIS A 429 -39.93 -48.83 16.68
N GLY A 430 -39.09 -48.05 17.38
CA GLY A 430 -37.94 -48.56 18.10
C GLY A 430 -37.03 -47.43 18.58
N ASP A 431 -36.97 -47.23 19.90
CA ASP A 431 -36.10 -46.23 20.53
C ASP A 431 -34.61 -46.57 20.34
N GLY A 432 -33.76 -45.55 20.18
CA GLY A 432 -32.31 -45.74 20.10
C GLY A 432 -31.55 -44.47 19.69
N GLU A 433 -30.74 -43.94 20.61
CA GLU A 433 -29.84 -42.82 20.35
C GLU A 433 -28.75 -43.20 19.33
N ASN A 434 -28.65 -42.50 18.18
CA ASN A 434 -27.34 -42.04 17.68
C ASN A 434 -27.40 -41.00 16.56
N THR A 435 -26.45 -40.05 16.62
CA THR A 435 -25.84 -39.25 15.52
C THR A 435 -26.66 -38.92 14.26
N GLY A 436 -26.98 -37.62 14.07
CA GLY A 436 -27.42 -37.14 12.75
C GLY A 436 -27.95 -35.71 12.65
N SER A 437 -27.23 -34.69 13.13
CA SER A 437 -27.62 -33.29 12.83
C SER A 437 -27.27 -32.94 11.38
N GLY A 438 -28.31 -32.75 10.55
CA GLY A 438 -28.15 -32.36 9.16
C GLY A 438 -27.44 -31.01 9.02
N LYS A 439 -26.55 -30.91 8.03
CA LYS A 439 -25.90 -29.64 7.67
C LYS A 439 -26.96 -28.66 7.16
N ASN A 440 -27.37 -27.71 8.01
CA ASN A 440 -27.97 -26.46 7.54
C ASN A 440 -26.94 -25.75 6.66
N SER A 441 -27.17 -25.71 5.35
CA SER A 441 -26.46 -24.77 4.48
C SER A 441 -26.94 -23.37 4.82
N SER A 442 -26.03 -22.49 5.25
CA SER A 442 -26.36 -21.07 5.42
C SER A 442 -26.82 -20.46 4.10
N VAL A 443 -27.72 -19.48 4.17
CA VAL A 443 -28.07 -18.64 3.03
C VAL A 443 -26.92 -17.69 2.67
N PHE A 444 -26.02 -17.37 3.61
CA PHE A 444 -24.88 -16.49 3.41
C PHE A 444 -23.64 -17.28 2.98
N ALA A 445 -22.88 -16.73 2.02
CA ALA A 445 -21.61 -17.30 1.58
C ALA A 445 -20.44 -16.88 2.49
N SER A 446 -20.52 -15.67 3.07
CA SER A 446 -19.51 -15.09 3.94
C SER A 446 -19.88 -15.24 5.41
N GLN A 447 -19.06 -15.99 6.16
CA GLN A 447 -19.26 -16.19 7.61
C GLN A 447 -19.11 -14.90 8.42
N SER A 448 -18.26 -13.95 7.98
CA SER A 448 -18.11 -12.65 8.62
C SER A 448 -19.36 -11.77 8.39
N PHE A 449 -19.92 -11.83 7.18
CA PHE A 449 -21.19 -11.16 6.86
C PHE A 449 -22.35 -11.75 7.67
N GLU A 450 -22.48 -13.08 7.73
CA GLU A 450 -23.53 -13.74 8.52
C GLU A 450 -23.43 -13.40 10.01
N ALA A 451 -22.22 -13.46 10.58
CA ALA A 451 -22.00 -13.14 11.99
C ALA A 451 -22.43 -11.71 12.30
N ALA A 452 -21.94 -10.73 11.53
CA ALA A 452 -22.29 -9.33 11.71
C ALA A 452 -23.79 -9.04 11.50
N PHE A 453 -24.39 -9.64 10.47
CA PHE A 453 -25.83 -9.52 10.22
C PHE A 453 -26.66 -10.07 11.38
N ARG A 454 -26.33 -11.28 11.88
CA ARG A 454 -27.04 -11.88 13.01
C ARG A 454 -26.84 -11.11 14.31
N GLU A 455 -25.62 -10.62 14.57
CA GLU A 455 -25.29 -9.79 15.73
C GLU A 455 -26.08 -8.47 15.72
N LYS A 456 -26.08 -7.75 14.58
CA LYS A 456 -26.74 -6.45 14.43
C LYS A 456 -28.26 -6.55 14.52
N TYR A 457 -28.86 -7.60 13.95
CA TYR A 457 -30.32 -7.73 13.79
C TYR A 457 -30.97 -8.78 14.70
N GLY A 458 -30.21 -9.48 15.54
CA GLY A 458 -30.75 -10.46 16.50
C GLY A 458 -31.40 -11.68 15.84
N VAL A 459 -30.93 -12.08 14.66
CA VAL A 459 -31.61 -13.09 13.83
C VAL A 459 -31.18 -14.51 14.24
N GLU A 460 -32.05 -15.21 14.95
CA GLU A 460 -31.88 -16.62 15.32
C GLU A 460 -32.44 -17.58 14.24
N GLY A 461 -31.95 -18.82 14.23
CA GLY A 461 -32.49 -19.87 13.36
C GLY A 461 -32.08 -19.78 11.87
N LYS A 462 -32.84 -20.47 11.02
CA LYS A 462 -32.58 -20.53 9.57
C LYS A 462 -33.13 -19.29 8.88
N VAL A 463 -32.26 -18.58 8.16
CA VAL A 463 -32.61 -17.48 7.26
C VAL A 463 -32.72 -18.01 5.83
N THR A 464 -33.69 -17.52 5.07
CA THR A 464 -33.93 -17.82 3.65
C THR A 464 -33.73 -16.56 2.80
N GLU A 465 -33.63 -16.70 1.48
CA GLU A 465 -33.52 -15.52 0.60
C GLU A 465 -34.79 -14.67 0.58
N GLU A 466 -35.96 -15.26 0.89
CA GLU A 466 -37.23 -14.54 0.97
C GLU A 466 -37.25 -13.59 2.17
N ASP A 467 -36.72 -14.01 3.33
CA ASP A 467 -36.57 -13.16 4.54
C ASP A 467 -35.66 -11.94 4.27
N LEU A 468 -34.68 -12.06 3.37
CA LEU A 468 -33.78 -10.95 3.00
C LEU A 468 -34.48 -9.87 2.16
N LEU A 469 -35.65 -10.17 1.59
CA LEU A 469 -36.45 -9.21 0.81
C LEU A 469 -37.25 -8.23 1.70
N ASP A 470 -37.38 -8.48 3.00
CA ASP A 470 -38.08 -7.57 3.92
C ASP A 470 -37.21 -6.39 4.38
N TYR A 471 -35.88 -6.53 4.32
CA TYR A 471 -34.97 -5.47 4.70
C TYR A 471 -35.00 -4.31 3.70
N ARG A 472 -35.35 -3.11 4.20
CA ARG A 472 -35.23 -1.82 3.48
C ARG A 472 -33.99 -1.04 3.90
N LYS A 473 -33.53 -1.23 5.14
CA LYS A 473 -32.40 -0.52 5.72
C LYS A 473 -31.40 -1.54 6.26
N LEU A 474 -30.12 -1.35 5.98
CA LEU A 474 -29.04 -2.18 6.48
C LEU A 474 -27.85 -1.31 6.89
N ASP A 475 -27.37 -1.48 8.11
CA ASP A 475 -26.19 -0.81 8.65
C ASP A 475 -25.25 -1.87 9.22
N LEU A 476 -24.14 -2.07 8.52
CA LEU A 476 -23.01 -2.93 8.92
C LEU A 476 -21.71 -2.10 8.97
N SER A 477 -21.80 -0.80 9.29
CA SER A 477 -20.64 0.07 9.42
C SER A 477 -19.69 -0.39 10.53
N GLY A 478 -18.39 -0.42 10.22
CA GLY A 478 -17.32 -0.81 11.14
C GLY A 478 -17.46 -2.20 11.77
N MET A 479 -18.14 -3.15 11.13
CA MET A 479 -18.31 -4.51 11.66
C MET A 479 -17.19 -5.49 11.25
N GLY A 480 -16.16 -5.00 10.57
CA GLY A 480 -14.99 -5.78 10.18
C GLY A 480 -15.31 -6.93 9.21
N LEU A 481 -16.31 -6.76 8.32
CA LEU A 481 -16.61 -7.80 7.34
C LEU A 481 -15.43 -7.97 6.38
N THR A 482 -15.28 -9.16 5.80
CA THR A 482 -14.16 -9.46 4.88
C THR A 482 -14.53 -9.36 3.40
N ASN A 483 -15.82 -9.25 3.09
CA ASN A 483 -16.41 -9.01 1.77
C ASN A 483 -17.91 -8.73 1.94
N ILE A 484 -18.56 -8.26 0.87
CA ILE A 484 -19.99 -7.91 0.86
C ILE A 484 -20.81 -8.60 -0.22
N TYR A 485 -20.34 -9.73 -0.79
CA TYR A 485 -21.00 -10.41 -1.91
C TYR A 485 -22.45 -10.83 -1.60
N ASP A 486 -22.73 -11.16 -0.34
CA ASP A 486 -24.07 -11.51 0.13
C ASP A 486 -25.08 -10.35 0.08
N LEU A 487 -24.64 -9.09 0.02
CA LEU A 487 -25.54 -7.94 -0.16
C LEU A 487 -26.38 -8.06 -1.42
N ALA A 488 -25.87 -8.72 -2.47
CA ALA A 488 -26.60 -8.91 -3.72
C ALA A 488 -27.94 -9.65 -3.56
N LYS A 489 -28.22 -10.27 -2.40
CA LYS A 489 -29.49 -10.93 -2.06
C LYS A 489 -30.57 -9.97 -1.53
N PHE A 490 -30.17 -8.81 -0.99
CA PHE A 490 -31.07 -7.87 -0.33
C PHE A 490 -31.75 -6.90 -1.34
N LYS A 491 -32.53 -7.44 -2.28
CA LYS A 491 -33.05 -6.74 -3.48
C LYS A 491 -33.97 -5.53 -3.22
N ASN A 492 -34.34 -5.26 -1.98
CA ASN A 492 -35.25 -4.18 -1.59
C ASN A 492 -34.59 -3.10 -0.72
N LEU A 493 -33.26 -3.11 -0.53
CA LEU A 493 -32.59 -2.04 0.21
C LEU A 493 -32.76 -0.69 -0.47
N THR A 494 -33.18 0.29 0.34
CA THR A 494 -33.20 1.72 0.02
C THR A 494 -32.14 2.50 0.79
N GLU A 495 -31.63 1.94 1.90
CA GLU A 495 -30.63 2.57 2.76
C GLU A 495 -29.57 1.54 3.19
N LEU A 496 -28.30 1.84 2.90
CA LEU A 496 -27.16 0.99 3.21
C LEU A 496 -26.02 1.79 3.84
N ARG A 497 -25.53 1.36 5.01
CA ARG A 497 -24.30 1.88 5.63
C ARG A 497 -23.25 0.78 5.78
N LEU A 498 -22.07 1.06 5.24
CA LEU A 498 -20.87 0.21 5.27
C LEU A 498 -19.60 1.02 5.61
N GLY A 499 -19.75 2.32 5.88
CA GLY A 499 -18.66 3.21 6.24
C GLY A 499 -18.03 2.88 7.60
N TYR A 500 -17.24 3.83 8.12
CA TYR A 500 -16.66 3.68 9.44
C TYR A 500 -17.70 3.85 10.57
N ARG A 501 -17.37 3.32 11.75
CA ARG A 501 -18.12 3.46 12.99
C ARG A 501 -17.20 4.04 14.07
N ASP A 502 -17.71 4.99 14.86
CA ASP A 502 -17.03 5.43 16.08
C ASP A 502 -16.92 4.27 17.08
N SER A 503 -15.69 3.88 17.42
CA SER A 503 -15.38 2.79 18.36
C SER A 503 -15.51 3.21 19.83
N GLY A 504 -15.72 4.49 20.11
CA GLY A 504 -15.93 5.05 21.46
C GLY A 504 -14.64 5.25 22.28
N ASP A 505 -13.50 4.80 21.77
CA ASP A 505 -12.15 5.00 22.33
C ASP A 505 -11.37 6.15 21.64
N GLY A 506 -12.03 6.87 20.73
CA GLY A 506 -11.42 7.89 19.87
C GLY A 506 -10.85 7.33 18.56
N GLY A 507 -11.04 6.04 18.28
CA GLY A 507 -10.82 5.42 16.98
C GLY A 507 -12.04 5.45 16.07
N TYR A 508 -11.85 4.90 14.87
CA TYR A 508 -12.93 4.61 13.93
C TYR A 508 -12.70 3.21 13.35
N ASP A 509 -13.67 2.31 13.55
CA ASP A 509 -13.67 0.98 12.95
C ASP A 509 -14.16 1.11 11.49
N SER A 510 -13.29 0.82 10.52
CA SER A 510 -13.67 0.70 9.11
C SER A 510 -13.77 -0.77 8.70
N ASN A 511 -14.59 -1.06 7.69
CA ASN A 511 -14.64 -2.37 7.06
C ASN A 511 -13.49 -2.62 6.06
N ASN A 512 -12.79 -1.58 5.60
CA ASN A 512 -11.66 -1.67 4.66
C ASN A 512 -11.94 -2.45 3.35
N PHE A 513 -13.17 -2.41 2.81
CA PHE A 513 -13.43 -3.03 1.51
C PHE A 513 -12.73 -2.29 0.36
N THR A 514 -12.32 -3.04 -0.66
CA THR A 514 -11.89 -2.52 -1.97
C THR A 514 -12.86 -2.90 -3.10
N ASP A 515 -13.57 -4.03 -2.95
CA ASP A 515 -14.54 -4.54 -3.92
C ASP A 515 -15.98 -4.23 -3.47
N ILE A 516 -16.69 -3.47 -4.29
CA ILE A 516 -18.10 -3.09 -4.11
C ILE A 516 -19.01 -3.61 -5.24
N SER A 517 -18.56 -4.62 -6.01
CA SER A 517 -19.30 -5.22 -7.13
C SER A 517 -20.73 -5.64 -6.78
N ALA A 518 -20.95 -6.12 -5.56
CA ALA A 518 -22.27 -6.53 -5.05
C ALA A 518 -23.31 -5.39 -5.05
N LEU A 519 -22.89 -4.13 -4.97
CA LEU A 519 -23.79 -2.96 -4.93
C LEU A 519 -24.50 -2.72 -6.27
N SER A 520 -23.93 -3.17 -7.39
CA SER A 520 -24.54 -3.08 -8.73
C SER A 520 -25.92 -3.76 -8.82
N ALA A 521 -26.20 -4.69 -7.90
CA ALA A 521 -27.46 -5.42 -7.83
C ALA A 521 -28.54 -4.74 -6.96
N LEU A 522 -28.24 -3.57 -6.36
CA LEU A 522 -29.07 -2.87 -5.37
C LEU A 522 -29.67 -1.56 -5.93
N THR A 523 -30.28 -1.63 -7.11
CA THR A 523 -30.78 -0.48 -7.89
C THR A 523 -31.90 0.34 -7.24
N LYS A 524 -32.34 0.00 -6.01
CA LYS A 524 -33.32 0.76 -5.23
C LYS A 524 -32.70 1.62 -4.13
N LEU A 525 -31.37 1.63 -4.00
CA LEU A 525 -30.68 2.44 -2.99
C LEU A 525 -30.88 3.94 -3.24
N GLN A 526 -31.37 4.62 -2.21
CA GLN A 526 -31.51 6.07 -2.13
C GLN A 526 -30.47 6.68 -1.17
N TYR A 527 -30.00 5.91 -0.18
CA TYR A 527 -28.96 6.32 0.76
C TYR A 527 -27.84 5.27 0.76
N LEU A 528 -26.60 5.71 0.51
CA LEU A 528 -25.40 4.87 0.57
C LEU A 528 -24.26 5.59 1.32
N ASP A 529 -23.72 4.93 2.33
CA ASP A 529 -22.55 5.38 3.09
C ASP A 529 -21.43 4.34 3.01
N LEU A 530 -20.29 4.76 2.48
CA LEU A 530 -19.09 3.97 2.21
C LEU A 530 -17.83 4.60 2.82
N ASP A 531 -17.95 5.61 3.70
CA ASP A 531 -16.82 6.39 4.21
C ASP A 531 -15.70 5.50 4.82
N GLY A 532 -14.44 5.82 4.52
CA GLY A 532 -13.26 5.14 5.07
C GLY A 532 -12.98 3.74 4.51
N ASN A 533 -13.69 3.28 3.47
CA ASN A 533 -13.34 2.07 2.71
C ASN A 533 -12.36 2.41 1.57
N MET A 534 -11.39 1.54 1.26
CA MET A 534 -10.33 1.85 0.28
C MET A 534 -10.78 1.59 -1.16
N LEU A 535 -11.62 2.48 -1.70
CA LEU A 535 -12.26 2.34 -3.01
C LEU A 535 -11.46 3.06 -4.11
N SER A 536 -11.18 2.35 -5.21
CA SER A 536 -10.57 2.91 -6.42
C SER A 536 -11.44 2.73 -7.69
N ASP A 537 -12.33 1.74 -7.71
CA ASP A 537 -13.33 1.54 -8.76
C ASP A 537 -14.74 1.83 -8.25
N LEU A 538 -15.40 2.82 -8.87
CA LEU A 538 -16.79 3.19 -8.60
C LEU A 538 -17.76 2.65 -9.66
N SER A 539 -17.30 1.91 -10.66
CA SER A 539 -18.14 1.36 -11.74
C SER A 539 -19.39 0.59 -11.26
N PRO A 540 -19.38 -0.13 -10.11
CA PRO A 540 -20.59 -0.78 -9.60
C PRO A 540 -21.70 0.18 -9.15
N LEU A 541 -21.38 1.46 -8.91
CA LEU A 541 -22.36 2.49 -8.52
C LEU A 541 -23.10 3.11 -9.72
N SER A 542 -22.61 2.91 -10.95
CA SER A 542 -23.12 3.60 -12.15
C SER A 542 -24.61 3.35 -12.46
N GLY A 543 -25.16 2.21 -12.03
CA GLY A 543 -26.58 1.88 -12.15
C GLY A 543 -27.47 2.36 -11.01
N LEU A 544 -26.93 3.06 -10.00
CA LEU A 544 -27.65 3.52 -8.81
C LEU A 544 -28.13 4.96 -8.97
N THR A 545 -28.92 5.21 -10.01
CA THR A 545 -29.37 6.56 -10.43
C THR A 545 -30.28 7.26 -9.42
N ASP A 546 -30.95 6.47 -8.57
CA ASP A 546 -31.96 6.92 -7.60
C ASP A 546 -31.34 7.31 -6.25
N LEU A 547 -29.99 7.36 -6.15
CA LEU A 547 -29.28 7.83 -4.95
C LEU A 547 -29.54 9.32 -4.69
N GLU A 548 -30.11 9.61 -3.52
CA GLU A 548 -30.32 10.94 -2.95
C GLU A 548 -29.18 11.34 -1.98
N TYR A 549 -28.57 10.36 -1.32
CA TYR A 549 -27.43 10.52 -0.41
C TYR A 549 -26.31 9.55 -0.77
N LEU A 550 -25.09 10.07 -0.96
CA LEU A 550 -23.88 9.28 -1.14
C LEU A 550 -22.72 9.86 -0.33
N SER A 551 -22.09 9.01 0.49
CA SER A 551 -20.87 9.35 1.24
C SER A 551 -19.73 8.41 0.85
N LEU A 552 -18.64 9.02 0.36
CA LEU A 552 -17.40 8.41 -0.12
C LEU A 552 -16.19 9.16 0.49
N GLY A 553 -16.33 9.64 1.72
CA GLY A 553 -15.30 10.38 2.44
C GLY A 553 -14.12 9.47 2.81
N GLY A 554 -12.88 9.89 2.56
CA GLY A 554 -11.70 9.14 2.98
C GLY A 554 -11.48 7.83 2.21
N THR A 555 -12.02 7.68 1.00
CA THR A 555 -12.01 6.39 0.28
C THR A 555 -10.83 6.19 -0.67
N GLY A 556 -10.14 7.26 -1.07
CA GLY A 556 -9.01 7.23 -2.02
C GLY A 556 -9.38 7.38 -3.49
N ILE A 557 -10.63 7.78 -3.79
CA ILE A 557 -11.12 7.96 -5.17
C ILE A 557 -10.53 9.19 -5.85
N SER A 558 -10.51 9.18 -7.18
CA SER A 558 -10.08 10.32 -8.01
C SER A 558 -10.90 10.47 -9.30
N ASP A 559 -11.37 9.36 -9.88
CA ASP A 559 -12.36 9.37 -10.96
C ASP A 559 -13.79 9.34 -10.40
N LEU A 560 -14.64 10.23 -10.92
CA LEU A 560 -16.06 10.36 -10.58
C LEU A 560 -16.97 9.97 -11.76
N SER A 561 -16.42 9.40 -12.84
CA SER A 561 -17.14 9.04 -14.08
C SER A 561 -18.42 8.23 -13.83
N ALA A 562 -18.40 7.30 -12.87
CA ALA A 562 -19.54 6.47 -12.49
C ALA A 562 -20.69 7.25 -11.81
N LEU A 563 -20.46 8.47 -11.31
CA LEU A 563 -21.49 9.28 -10.63
C LEU A 563 -22.32 10.14 -11.61
N ARG A 564 -21.99 10.11 -12.91
CA ARG A 564 -22.48 11.06 -13.91
C ARG A 564 -24.00 11.14 -14.06
N ASP A 565 -24.68 10.02 -13.89
CA ASP A 565 -26.12 9.90 -14.15
C ASP A 565 -26.98 9.94 -12.86
N MET A 566 -26.37 10.23 -11.70
CA MET A 566 -27.05 10.35 -10.39
C MET A 566 -27.82 11.67 -10.25
N THR A 567 -28.88 11.83 -11.05
CA THR A 567 -29.64 13.08 -11.15
C THR A 567 -30.53 13.40 -9.94
N GLU A 568 -30.78 12.41 -9.07
CA GLU A 568 -31.57 12.53 -7.85
C GLU A 568 -30.76 12.99 -6.62
N MET A 569 -29.43 13.11 -6.76
CA MET A 569 -28.51 13.41 -5.66
C MET A 569 -28.82 14.75 -4.96
N GLN A 570 -28.99 14.69 -3.64
CA GLN A 570 -29.24 15.83 -2.74
C GLN A 570 -28.05 16.11 -1.83
N THR A 571 -27.41 15.07 -1.28
CA THR A 571 -26.23 15.20 -0.42
C THR A 571 -25.10 14.29 -0.90
N LEU A 572 -23.96 14.90 -1.23
CA LEU A 572 -22.76 14.20 -1.70
C LEU A 572 -21.54 14.58 -0.86
N ASN A 573 -20.91 13.58 -0.26
CA ASN A 573 -19.64 13.72 0.46
C ASN A 573 -18.52 12.97 -0.26
N LEU A 574 -17.52 13.73 -0.71
CA LEU A 574 -16.32 13.32 -1.43
C LEU A 574 -15.05 13.80 -0.72
N SER A 575 -15.14 14.18 0.55
CA SER A 575 -14.01 14.74 1.30
C SER A 575 -12.86 13.74 1.46
N ASP A 576 -11.64 14.21 1.66
CA ASP A 576 -10.47 13.37 1.97
C ASP A 576 -10.15 12.35 0.87
N ASN A 577 -10.04 12.84 -0.37
CA ASN A 577 -9.82 12.05 -1.57
C ASN A 577 -8.77 12.69 -2.50
N ALA A 578 -8.56 12.11 -3.69
CA ALA A 578 -7.61 12.58 -4.70
C ALA A 578 -8.30 13.21 -5.92
N ILE A 579 -9.48 13.82 -5.73
CA ILE A 579 -10.30 14.38 -6.81
C ILE A 579 -9.72 15.72 -7.26
N SER A 580 -9.72 15.94 -8.57
CA SER A 580 -9.34 17.23 -9.20
C SER A 580 -10.33 17.73 -10.24
N ASP A 581 -11.08 16.82 -10.89
CA ASP A 581 -12.15 17.13 -11.83
C ASP A 581 -13.53 16.86 -11.22
N LEU A 582 -14.41 17.86 -11.29
CA LEU A 582 -15.81 17.77 -10.86
C LEU A 582 -16.80 17.71 -12.04
N THR A 583 -16.32 17.70 -13.29
CA THR A 583 -17.15 17.65 -14.51
C THR A 583 -18.19 16.51 -14.50
N PRO A 584 -17.92 15.30 -13.97
CA PRO A 584 -18.94 14.26 -13.85
C PRO A 584 -20.17 14.67 -13.02
N LEU A 585 -20.07 15.65 -12.11
CA LEU A 585 -21.18 16.10 -11.25
C LEU A 585 -22.16 17.07 -11.95
N GLU A 586 -22.01 17.33 -13.26
CA GLU A 586 -22.76 18.37 -13.98
C GLU A 586 -24.29 18.18 -13.97
N SER A 587 -24.77 16.94 -13.81
CA SER A 587 -26.18 16.55 -13.82
C SER A 587 -26.91 16.79 -12.48
N MET A 588 -26.19 16.97 -11.37
CA MET A 588 -26.70 16.96 -9.99
C MET A 588 -27.43 18.27 -9.61
N ARG A 589 -28.51 18.59 -10.32
CA ARG A 589 -29.25 19.86 -10.17
C ARG A 589 -30.06 19.97 -8.86
N LYS A 590 -30.31 18.85 -8.19
CA LYS A 590 -31.02 18.77 -6.89
C LYS A 590 -30.11 18.89 -5.67
N LEU A 591 -28.79 18.95 -5.88
CA LEU A 591 -27.80 18.91 -4.81
C LEU A 591 -27.95 20.10 -3.86
N THR A 592 -28.24 19.82 -2.58
CA THR A 592 -28.33 20.81 -1.49
C THR A 592 -27.04 20.89 -0.67
N THR A 593 -26.30 19.78 -0.59
CA THR A 593 -25.06 19.68 0.21
C THR A 593 -23.96 19.01 -0.60
N LEU A 594 -22.83 19.71 -0.78
CA LEU A 594 -21.63 19.16 -1.41
C LEU A 594 -20.43 19.34 -0.48
N LYS A 595 -19.76 18.22 -0.15
CA LYS A 595 -18.49 18.21 0.57
C LYS A 595 -17.39 17.66 -0.34
N ILE A 596 -16.36 18.46 -0.59
CA ILE A 596 -15.16 18.13 -1.38
C ILE A 596 -13.88 18.53 -0.63
N GLY A 597 -13.95 18.70 0.70
CA GLY A 597 -12.81 19.15 1.49
C GLY A 597 -11.61 18.19 1.37
N ASN A 598 -10.39 18.67 1.54
CA ASN A 598 -9.17 17.83 1.48
C ASN A 598 -9.06 17.07 0.14
N ASN A 599 -9.01 17.83 -0.97
CA ASN A 599 -8.88 17.31 -2.34
C ASN A 599 -7.93 18.21 -3.17
N SER A 600 -7.81 17.95 -4.47
CA SER A 600 -6.98 18.73 -5.42
C SER A 600 -7.82 19.52 -6.44
N VAL A 601 -9.06 19.90 -6.10
CA VAL A 601 -9.94 20.64 -7.00
C VAL A 601 -9.47 22.09 -7.14
N SER A 602 -9.39 22.56 -8.39
CA SER A 602 -9.09 23.97 -8.71
C SER A 602 -10.21 24.65 -9.51
N ASN A 603 -10.97 23.89 -10.29
CA ASN A 603 -12.08 24.38 -11.11
C ASN A 603 -13.42 23.91 -10.53
N ILE A 604 -14.17 24.84 -9.94
CA ILE A 604 -15.51 24.60 -9.39
C ILE A 604 -16.65 25.09 -10.32
N SER A 605 -16.38 25.43 -11.59
CA SER A 605 -17.38 26.03 -12.49
C SER A 605 -18.64 25.19 -12.72
N VAL A 606 -18.58 23.87 -12.50
CA VAL A 606 -19.72 22.95 -12.57
C VAL A 606 -20.85 23.30 -11.60
N ILE A 607 -20.52 23.89 -10.44
CA ILE A 607 -21.51 24.14 -9.37
C ILE A 607 -22.56 25.19 -9.77
N ARG A 608 -22.36 25.94 -10.86
CA ARG A 608 -23.37 26.84 -11.45
C ARG A 608 -24.70 26.13 -11.76
N ASN A 609 -24.66 24.80 -11.99
CA ASN A 609 -25.83 23.99 -12.28
C ASN A 609 -26.56 23.53 -11.00
N MET A 610 -25.90 23.58 -9.84
CA MET A 610 -26.39 23.14 -8.54
C MET A 610 -27.22 24.25 -7.88
N THR A 611 -28.28 24.70 -8.57
CA THR A 611 -29.13 25.85 -8.15
C THR A 611 -29.91 25.64 -6.84
N LYS A 612 -29.76 24.48 -6.19
CA LYS A 612 -30.33 24.14 -4.89
C LYS A 612 -29.30 24.04 -3.76
N LEU A 613 -28.04 24.32 -4.05
CA LEU A 613 -26.93 24.18 -3.10
C LEU A 613 -27.06 25.18 -1.96
N GLN A 614 -27.21 24.65 -0.75
CA GLN A 614 -27.35 25.39 0.52
C GLN A 614 -26.05 25.35 1.32
N ALA A 615 -25.31 24.25 1.24
CA ALA A 615 -24.05 24.06 1.95
C ALA A 615 -22.94 23.53 1.04
N PHE A 616 -21.82 24.25 0.97
CA PHE A 616 -20.64 23.86 0.20
C PHE A 616 -19.37 23.86 1.05
N TYR A 617 -18.77 22.67 1.20
CA TYR A 617 -17.57 22.46 2.02
C TYR A 617 -16.39 22.07 1.13
N ALA A 618 -15.50 23.02 0.86
CA ALA A 618 -14.39 22.89 -0.10
C ALA A 618 -13.04 23.34 0.49
N ASN A 619 -12.87 23.18 1.81
CA ASN A 619 -11.61 23.46 2.51
C ASN A 619 -10.43 22.66 1.94
N ASN A 620 -9.20 23.14 2.10
CA ASN A 620 -7.96 22.44 1.72
C ASN A 620 -8.03 21.91 0.28
N ASN A 621 -8.14 22.82 -0.68
CA ASN A 621 -8.19 22.57 -2.11
C ASN A 621 -7.31 23.60 -2.86
N SER A 622 -7.32 23.58 -4.19
CA SER A 622 -6.56 24.50 -5.05
C SER A 622 -7.45 25.51 -5.79
N ILE A 623 -8.59 25.90 -5.20
CA ILE A 623 -9.58 26.77 -5.84
C ILE A 623 -9.01 28.19 -5.95
N THR A 624 -8.87 28.68 -7.19
CA THR A 624 -8.36 30.02 -7.52
C THR A 624 -9.44 30.99 -7.99
N SER A 625 -10.69 30.54 -8.13
CA SER A 625 -11.80 31.39 -8.57
C SER A 625 -13.12 30.97 -7.94
N VAL A 626 -13.75 31.93 -7.25
CA VAL A 626 -15.01 31.76 -6.50
C VAL A 626 -16.20 32.47 -7.15
N ARG A 627 -16.01 33.17 -8.28
CA ARG A 627 -17.03 34.00 -8.93
C ARG A 627 -18.34 33.26 -9.24
N VAL A 628 -18.27 31.95 -9.47
CA VAL A 628 -19.44 31.09 -9.73
C VAL A 628 -20.37 30.95 -8.51
N LEU A 629 -19.85 31.07 -7.29
CA LEU A 629 -20.63 30.95 -6.05
C LEU A 629 -21.60 32.12 -5.86
N GLY A 630 -21.24 33.33 -6.32
CA GLY A 630 -22.09 34.52 -6.22
C GLY A 630 -23.39 34.48 -7.04
N ALA A 631 -23.62 33.40 -7.80
CA ALA A 631 -24.88 33.14 -8.50
C ALA A 631 -25.80 32.12 -7.78
N LEU A 632 -25.37 31.57 -6.64
CA LEU A 632 -26.13 30.58 -5.86
C LEU A 632 -26.88 31.28 -4.72
N ASP A 633 -28.11 31.71 -5.00
CA ASP A 633 -28.97 32.46 -4.08
C ASP A 633 -29.42 31.67 -2.84
N GLN A 634 -29.42 30.34 -2.92
CA GLN A 634 -29.78 29.45 -1.81
C GLN A 634 -28.61 29.12 -0.87
N LEU A 635 -27.38 29.56 -1.18
CA LEU A 635 -26.18 29.18 -0.43
C LEU A 635 -26.13 29.92 0.93
N SER A 636 -26.29 29.16 2.01
CA SER A 636 -26.28 29.67 3.38
C SER A 636 -25.00 29.34 4.15
N GLU A 637 -24.27 28.30 3.74
CA GLU A 637 -23.09 27.77 4.45
C GLU A 637 -21.95 27.49 3.46
N LEU A 638 -20.80 28.12 3.65
CA LEU A 638 -19.68 28.05 2.71
C LEU A 638 -18.34 27.97 3.43
N TRP A 639 -17.59 26.91 3.15
CA TRP A 639 -16.29 26.64 3.76
C TRP A 639 -15.21 26.52 2.67
N LEU A 640 -14.26 27.47 2.68
CA LEU A 640 -13.19 27.66 1.70
C LEU A 640 -11.80 27.80 2.34
N VAL A 641 -11.66 27.48 3.64
CA VAL A 641 -10.39 27.50 4.41
C VAL A 641 -9.27 26.82 3.62
N SER A 642 -8.06 27.38 3.67
CA SER A 642 -6.89 26.85 2.94
C SER A 642 -7.09 26.65 1.42
N ASN A 643 -7.70 27.63 0.74
CA ASN A 643 -7.63 27.75 -0.72
C ASN A 643 -6.79 28.97 -1.12
N PRO A 644 -6.14 28.97 -2.31
CA PRO A 644 -5.32 30.08 -2.80
C PRO A 644 -6.15 31.25 -3.33
N LEU A 645 -7.02 31.82 -2.49
CA LEU A 645 -7.90 32.94 -2.78
C LEU A 645 -7.29 34.28 -2.33
N SER A 646 -7.50 35.34 -3.11
CA SER A 646 -7.09 36.69 -2.73
C SER A 646 -8.10 37.38 -1.82
N ALA A 647 -7.65 38.38 -1.05
CA ALA A 647 -8.53 39.16 -0.18
C ALA A 647 -9.65 39.88 -0.96
N GLU A 648 -9.36 40.33 -2.19
CA GLU A 648 -10.34 40.94 -3.10
C GLU A 648 -11.42 39.94 -3.50
N GLN A 649 -11.04 38.70 -3.86
CA GLN A 649 -12.00 37.65 -4.22
C GLN A 649 -12.93 37.29 -3.05
N ILE A 650 -12.40 37.29 -1.82
CA ILE A 650 -13.17 37.05 -0.60
C ILE A 650 -14.15 38.21 -0.35
N ALA A 651 -13.70 39.47 -0.49
CA ALA A 651 -14.55 40.65 -0.31
C ALA A 651 -15.66 40.76 -1.38
N GLU A 652 -15.36 40.43 -2.64
CA GLU A 652 -16.36 40.30 -3.71
C GLU A 652 -17.41 39.24 -3.36
N LEU A 653 -16.97 38.08 -2.87
CA LEU A 653 -17.85 36.97 -2.52
C LEU A 653 -18.75 37.28 -1.31
N GLN A 654 -18.20 37.90 -0.27
CA GLN A 654 -18.98 38.41 0.88
C GLN A 654 -20.02 39.45 0.46
N SER A 655 -19.69 40.29 -0.52
CA SER A 655 -20.62 41.29 -1.07
C SER A 655 -21.73 40.64 -1.92
N ALA A 656 -21.42 39.55 -2.63
CA ALA A 656 -22.38 38.81 -3.45
C ALA A 656 -23.31 37.90 -2.62
N LEU A 657 -22.83 37.38 -1.48
CA LEU A 657 -23.55 36.44 -0.61
C LEU A 657 -23.66 36.95 0.84
N PRO A 658 -24.33 38.11 1.08
CA PRO A 658 -24.34 38.78 2.38
C PRO A 658 -25.06 38.04 3.51
N TYR A 659 -25.77 36.96 3.20
CA TYR A 659 -26.48 36.10 4.16
C TYR A 659 -25.86 34.70 4.30
N CYS A 660 -24.76 34.42 3.61
CA CYS A 660 -24.04 33.16 3.72
C CYS A 660 -23.01 33.22 4.86
N ASN A 661 -22.94 32.19 5.69
CA ASN A 661 -21.80 31.99 6.59
C ASN A 661 -20.59 31.59 5.74
N ILE A 662 -19.56 32.44 5.65
CA ILE A 662 -18.35 32.17 4.86
C ILE A 662 -17.16 31.97 5.79
N HIS A 663 -16.54 30.79 5.73
CA HIS A 663 -15.35 30.40 6.47
C HIS A 663 -14.16 30.29 5.51
N PHE A 664 -13.09 31.08 5.71
CA PHE A 664 -12.05 31.27 4.68
C PHE A 664 -10.63 31.52 5.22
N TRP A 665 -10.42 31.32 6.53
CA TRP A 665 -9.18 31.64 7.26
C TRP A 665 -8.01 30.67 6.97
#